data_AF-A0A8H4W8U7-F1
#
_entry.id   AF-A0A8H4W8U7-F1
#
_cell.length_a   1.000
_cell.length_b   1.000
_cell.length_c   1.000
_cell.angle_alpha   90.00
_cell.angle_beta   90.00
_cell.angle_gamma   90.00
#
_symmetry.space_group_name_H-M   'P 1'
#
loop_
_entity.id
_entity.type
_entity.pdbx_description
1 polymer ?
#
loop_
_entity_poly.entity_id
_entity_poly.type
_entity_poly.pdbx_seq_one_letter_code
_entity_poly.pdbx_strand_id
1 'polypeptide(L)'
;MEAIAQNKELFDDPLEDRIHFLRSVHNALGVRSMCRYSQKRFLKLLKAEFFGLETKGDYEFDVCQLLLDLHGIKFSAFDGTVDHGCPPEKLDRPTAIMMIDFVLQQANKMNMKDLSKSELKTTIEKMQQAIGPAKASSQTPQLTFNRRLVNAYLKAPLNPSNLLRAVQGITELSTTIVPTENAKIASKGWFFLLGHAALTKFRSQKRLSPGSTSELDDAIGFFRQDLDHGTGRWETWYRLAQTYDSKLDEDITWTADKINNNRSELAALQRNAIHCYAMAVSTAMRTAEPTAETRDVMSDLYSDFGIRLYSSSREPLSMGAFSVADFPRHFSSEESQQMYKGTPFKEMSAYSTWNFASNLLKRAAIDKSKRWMTHYTLGKCLWKMFTSDDSLRTTSKTVEMQEVINAVLDAIAALPQRRDSRSDPIFEPHFKLFSFVHKLVLRGNMTPAEGSKTLLATPWARKIEPPENMEGWNAYILEVLRKYKSADKSNWHHRMGVKAAHVIYDDQQNATAAIAAKQELSQIFTKTLTIQVWRPEFERPGRHFVYTTRYVYFFVGLLDQLDDRASLDQLLRRVRKKQGDFFNHTKLWEDICLTYAKMIRRAAKISEGHEESVFKPIGWEEFSTKTARLESLPHLGPESQAILELLRDALEVKKLNNNLMKITMFEDLIADLYARLYEINTPHLVEQATEENKEKMKVDHLMVGEVPPEASTPPTAVPASDTPAPRGRTKGIARRDIQKRADTIVNTKLAPRAVASKITATGETEPPATPQGVGSTTAGPSSAPRGSAKQVSATGDGSADQRDENDTADETELSENEDTKLGDEGTSALFPHVTDAEEGGDW
;
A
#
# COMPACT_ATOMS: atom_id res chain seq x y z
N MET A 1 50.84 41.97 5.57
CA MET A 1 50.11 42.40 6.79
C MET A 1 50.69 43.69 7.30
N GLU A 2 51.82 43.65 8.03
CA GLU A 2 52.39 44.80 8.73
C GLU A 2 52.59 46.03 7.82
N ALA A 3 53.12 45.86 6.62
CA ALA A 3 53.28 46.94 5.64
C ALA A 3 51.96 47.67 5.28
N ILE A 4 50.81 46.97 5.24
CA ILE A 4 49.49 47.57 4.99
C ILE A 4 49.00 48.31 6.26
N ALA A 5 49.20 47.70 7.43
CA ALA A 5 48.83 48.30 8.72
C ALA A 5 49.67 49.54 9.07
N GLN A 6 50.92 49.61 8.59
CA GLN A 6 51.87 50.71 8.76
C GLN A 6 51.63 51.86 7.77
N ASN A 7 51.20 51.57 6.53
CA ASN A 7 51.09 52.55 5.44
C ASN A 7 49.64 52.66 4.95
N LYS A 8 48.67 52.81 5.86
CA LYS A 8 47.22 52.81 5.53
C LYS A 8 46.82 53.83 4.47
N GLU A 9 47.53 54.95 4.37
CA GLU A 9 47.29 56.03 3.41
C GLU A 9 47.70 55.66 1.96
N LEU A 10 48.26 54.47 1.73
CA LEU A 10 48.64 53.95 0.41
C LEU A 10 47.73 52.82 -0.11
N PHE A 11 46.62 52.51 0.58
CA PHE A 11 45.72 51.42 0.25
C PHE A 11 44.26 51.89 0.35
N ASP A 12 43.59 52.02 -0.80
CA ASP A 12 42.21 52.54 -0.88
C ASP A 12 41.20 51.55 -0.27
N ASP A 13 41.44 50.24 -0.40
CA ASP A 13 40.76 49.21 0.39
C ASP A 13 41.76 48.17 0.93
N PRO A 14 42.29 48.37 2.16
CA PRO A 14 43.30 47.51 2.78
C PRO A 14 42.95 46.02 2.91
N LEU A 15 41.67 45.63 2.74
CA LEU A 15 41.23 44.24 2.79
C LEU A 15 41.13 43.64 1.38
N GLU A 16 40.53 44.35 0.43
CA GLU A 16 40.44 43.91 -0.96
C GLU A 16 41.84 43.85 -1.62
N ASP A 17 42.67 44.89 -1.44
CA ASP A 17 44.07 44.94 -1.92
C ASP A 17 44.88 43.75 -1.40
N ARG A 18 44.63 43.39 -0.14
CA ARG A 18 45.31 42.27 0.53
C ARG A 18 44.93 40.93 -0.08
N ILE A 19 43.64 40.70 -0.34
CA ILE A 19 43.18 39.48 -1.02
C ILE A 19 43.64 39.47 -2.48
N HIS A 20 43.61 40.61 -3.17
CA HIS A 20 44.08 40.77 -4.53
C HIS A 20 45.57 40.39 -4.67
N PHE A 21 46.44 40.86 -3.76
CA PHE A 21 47.83 40.40 -3.69
C PHE A 21 47.94 38.88 -3.47
N LEU A 22 47.18 38.35 -2.51
CA LEU A 22 47.23 36.95 -2.11
C LEU A 22 46.80 35.98 -3.22
N ARG A 23 45.69 36.26 -3.94
CA ARG A 23 45.27 35.45 -5.11
C ARG A 23 46.27 35.53 -6.26
N SER A 24 46.89 36.69 -6.50
CA SER A 24 47.89 36.86 -7.55
C SER A 24 49.15 36.02 -7.29
N VAL A 25 49.61 35.95 -6.03
CA VAL A 25 50.70 35.05 -5.62
C VAL A 25 50.28 33.58 -5.75
N HIS A 26 49.05 33.23 -5.36
CA HIS A 26 48.52 31.86 -5.51
C HIS A 26 48.51 31.41 -6.96
N ASN A 27 47.91 32.18 -7.87
CA ASN A 27 47.86 31.88 -9.31
C ASN A 27 49.29 31.75 -9.89
N ALA A 28 50.18 32.70 -9.59
CA ALA A 28 51.56 32.66 -10.08
C ALA A 28 52.36 31.43 -9.61
N LEU A 29 52.09 30.92 -8.39
CA LEU A 29 52.67 29.67 -7.89
C LEU A 29 51.93 28.43 -8.45
N GLY A 30 50.62 28.51 -8.64
CA GLY A 30 49.75 27.43 -9.11
C GLY A 30 50.08 27.00 -10.53
N VAL A 31 50.15 27.93 -11.47
CA VAL A 31 50.52 27.70 -12.88
C VAL A 31 51.90 27.06 -13.04
N ARG A 32 52.76 27.14 -12.01
CA ARG A 32 54.10 26.54 -11.96
C ARG A 32 54.16 25.24 -11.15
N SER A 33 53.02 24.73 -10.69
CA SER A 33 52.89 23.62 -9.73
C SER A 33 53.69 23.80 -8.44
N MET A 34 53.88 25.05 -8.01
CA MET A 34 54.65 25.41 -6.81
C MET A 34 53.80 25.54 -5.54
N CYS A 35 52.46 25.55 -5.67
CA CYS A 35 51.48 25.56 -4.57
C CYS A 35 51.78 24.55 -3.43
N ARG A 36 52.37 23.41 -3.78
CA ARG A 36 52.61 22.24 -2.93
C ARG A 36 53.85 22.33 -2.03
N TYR A 37 54.80 23.20 -2.37
CA TYR A 37 56.07 23.27 -1.63
C TYR A 37 55.89 23.89 -0.23
N SER A 38 56.94 23.80 0.60
CA SER A 38 56.94 24.31 1.98
C SER A 38 55.74 23.83 2.81
N GLN A 39 55.36 22.55 2.67
CA GLN A 39 54.25 21.91 3.41
C GLN A 39 52.89 22.63 3.23
N LYS A 40 52.65 23.22 2.06
CA LYS A 40 51.49 24.08 1.75
C LYS A 40 51.31 25.27 2.71
N ARG A 41 52.36 25.74 3.39
CA ARG A 41 52.27 26.85 4.37
C ARG A 41 51.62 28.12 3.79
N PHE A 42 51.93 28.45 2.53
CA PHE A 42 51.29 29.57 1.85
C PHE A 42 49.77 29.38 1.68
N LEU A 43 49.32 28.21 1.21
CA LEU A 43 47.89 27.89 1.09
C LEU A 43 47.19 27.85 2.46
N LYS A 44 47.89 27.43 3.53
CA LYS A 44 47.36 27.41 4.90
C LYS A 44 47.20 28.81 5.48
N LEU A 45 48.12 29.73 5.18
CA LEU A 45 47.94 31.17 5.42
C LEU A 45 46.75 31.69 4.61
N LEU A 46 46.72 31.42 3.31
CA LEU A 46 45.66 31.87 2.40
C LEU A 46 44.26 31.47 2.86
N LYS A 47 44.10 30.24 3.38
CA LYS A 47 42.86 29.76 4.01
C LYS A 47 42.48 30.56 5.26
N ALA A 48 43.44 30.89 6.11
CA ALA A 48 43.18 31.68 7.32
C ALA A 48 42.68 33.10 7.00
N GLU A 49 43.09 33.67 5.86
CA GLU A 49 42.64 35.00 5.44
C GLU A 49 41.29 34.96 4.71
N PHE A 50 41.10 34.08 3.72
CA PHE A 50 39.83 34.00 2.98
C PHE A 50 38.62 33.63 3.86
N PHE A 51 38.83 32.91 4.96
CA PHE A 51 37.78 32.60 5.94
C PHE A 51 37.87 33.44 7.23
N GLY A 52 38.72 34.47 7.26
CA GLY A 52 39.00 35.29 8.44
C GLY A 52 38.83 36.80 8.25
N LEU A 53 38.57 37.27 7.03
CA LEU A 53 38.35 38.68 6.70
C LEU A 53 36.93 38.87 6.14
N GLU A 54 36.25 39.94 6.56
CA GLU A 54 35.02 40.41 5.92
C GLU A 54 35.39 41.23 4.68
N THR A 55 34.98 40.79 3.50
CA THR A 55 35.33 41.37 2.21
C THR A 55 34.10 41.73 1.39
N LYS A 56 34.28 42.61 0.39
CA LYS A 56 33.23 43.15 -0.49
C LYS A 56 33.22 42.48 -1.86
N GLY A 57 34.38 42.04 -2.35
CA GLY A 57 34.53 41.39 -3.65
C GLY A 57 34.07 39.94 -3.69
N ASP A 58 33.75 39.45 -4.89
CA ASP A 58 33.53 38.02 -5.13
C ASP A 58 34.88 37.30 -5.25
N TYR A 59 35.11 36.37 -4.33
CA TYR A 59 36.30 35.52 -4.25
C TYR A 59 35.95 34.02 -4.27
N GLU A 60 34.74 33.66 -4.69
CA GLU A 60 34.23 32.29 -4.73
C GLU A 60 35.15 31.36 -5.54
N PHE A 61 35.67 31.86 -6.66
CA PHE A 61 36.65 31.16 -7.50
C PHE A 61 37.96 30.86 -6.76
N ASP A 62 38.54 31.86 -6.11
CA ASP A 62 39.82 31.74 -5.40
C ASP A 62 39.70 30.76 -4.22
N VAL A 63 38.56 30.76 -3.53
CA VAL A 63 38.22 29.79 -2.47
C VAL A 63 38.07 28.37 -3.03
N CYS A 64 37.37 28.18 -4.16
CA CYS A 64 37.29 26.88 -4.84
C CYS A 64 38.67 26.34 -5.22
N GLN A 65 39.52 27.15 -5.86
CA GLN A 65 40.86 26.77 -6.28
C GLN A 65 41.76 26.43 -5.08
N LEU A 66 41.67 27.19 -4.00
CA LEU A 66 42.40 26.94 -2.76
C LEU A 66 42.00 25.60 -2.12
N LEU A 67 40.72 25.28 -2.09
CA LEU A 67 40.20 24.05 -1.47
C LEU A 67 40.49 22.81 -2.33
N LEU A 68 40.54 22.97 -3.66
CA LEU A 68 41.11 21.96 -4.56
C LEU A 68 42.59 21.71 -4.22
N ASP A 69 43.42 22.75 -4.23
CA ASP A 69 44.87 22.64 -3.99
C ASP A 69 45.22 22.15 -2.58
N LEU A 70 44.44 22.49 -1.56
CA LEU A 70 44.65 22.01 -0.19
C LEU A 70 44.16 20.57 -0.03
N HIS A 71 42.91 20.28 -0.39
CA HIS A 71 42.17 19.12 0.11
C HIS A 71 41.57 18.21 -0.97
N GLY A 72 41.71 18.52 -2.26
CA GLY A 72 41.12 17.72 -3.34
C GLY A 72 39.58 17.81 -3.33
N ILE A 73 39.05 19.00 -3.10
CA ILE A 73 37.63 19.32 -2.97
C ILE A 73 37.19 20.12 -4.20
N LYS A 74 36.00 19.80 -4.74
CA LYS A 74 35.39 20.49 -5.90
C LYS A 74 33.96 20.90 -5.58
N PHE A 75 33.50 21.98 -6.21
CA PHE A 75 32.15 22.51 -5.97
C PHE A 75 31.28 22.41 -7.22
N SER A 76 31.89 22.49 -8.41
CA SER A 76 31.22 22.26 -9.69
C SER A 76 32.13 21.51 -10.67
N ALA A 77 31.56 20.95 -11.73
CA ALA A 77 32.34 20.52 -12.90
C ALA A 77 32.87 21.71 -13.72
N PHE A 78 32.28 22.90 -13.52
CA PHE A 78 32.59 24.15 -14.22
C PHE A 78 32.91 25.30 -13.24
N ASP A 79 33.53 24.99 -12.09
CA ASP A 79 34.06 26.04 -11.18
C ASP A 79 35.32 26.72 -11.73
N GLY A 80 35.76 26.36 -12.93
CA GLY A 80 36.91 26.93 -13.63
C GLY A 80 38.27 26.57 -13.01
N THR A 81 38.29 25.69 -12.00
CA THR A 81 39.51 25.34 -11.28
C THR A 81 40.50 24.57 -12.15
N VAL A 82 41.78 24.86 -11.95
CA VAL A 82 42.92 24.27 -12.65
C VAL A 82 43.65 23.32 -11.72
N ASP A 83 44.04 22.14 -12.19
CA ASP A 83 44.89 21.24 -11.42
C ASP A 83 46.34 21.76 -11.39
N HIS A 84 46.75 22.33 -10.26
CA HIS A 84 48.12 22.76 -10.04
C HIS A 84 49.08 21.61 -9.67
N GLY A 85 48.63 20.35 -9.69
CA GLY A 85 49.42 19.18 -9.30
C GLY A 85 49.72 19.15 -7.79
N CYS A 86 48.76 19.62 -6.98
CA CYS A 86 48.86 19.80 -5.54
C CYS A 86 48.26 18.58 -4.80
N PRO A 87 49.07 17.63 -4.24
CA PRO A 87 48.56 16.37 -3.70
C PRO A 87 47.70 16.60 -2.44
N PRO A 88 46.47 16.06 -2.34
CA PRO A 88 45.47 16.48 -1.34
C PRO A 88 45.84 16.11 0.09
N GLU A 89 45.64 17.04 1.03
CA GLU A 89 45.71 16.81 2.47
C GLU A 89 44.32 16.43 3.01
N LYS A 90 44.24 15.47 3.94
CA LYS A 90 42.98 15.06 4.55
C LYS A 90 42.28 16.25 5.22
N LEU A 91 41.01 16.46 4.88
CA LEU A 91 40.16 17.50 5.49
C LEU A 91 40.01 17.26 7.02
N ASP A 92 40.28 18.30 7.80
CA ASP A 92 40.12 18.32 9.25
C ASP A 92 38.74 18.89 9.68
N ARG A 93 38.29 18.54 10.89
CA ARG A 93 36.99 18.97 11.43
C ARG A 93 36.84 20.51 11.52
N PRO A 94 37.81 21.28 12.07
CA PRO A 94 37.71 22.74 12.08
C PRO A 94 37.50 23.36 10.70
N THR A 95 38.27 22.91 9.70
CA THR A 95 38.14 23.38 8.31
C THR A 95 36.79 22.97 7.70
N ALA A 96 36.33 21.74 7.95
CA ALA A 96 35.01 21.32 7.49
C ALA A 96 33.87 22.15 8.09
N ILE A 97 33.98 22.60 9.35
CA ILE A 97 32.98 23.46 10.01
C ILE A 97 33.03 24.91 9.51
N MET A 98 34.24 25.41 9.21
CA MET A 98 34.49 26.71 8.58
C MET A 98 33.87 26.79 7.18
N MET A 99 33.93 25.71 6.39
CA MET A 99 33.38 25.63 5.03
C MET A 99 31.85 25.51 4.93
N ILE A 100 31.12 25.30 6.04
CA ILE A 100 29.67 24.99 6.01
C ILE A 100 28.85 26.05 5.24
N ASP A 101 29.08 27.33 5.48
CA ASP A 101 28.23 28.41 4.94
C ASP A 101 28.42 28.53 3.42
N PHE A 102 29.66 28.42 2.96
CA PHE A 102 30.01 28.35 1.55
C PHE A 102 29.34 27.15 0.85
N VAL A 103 29.33 25.98 1.48
CA VAL A 103 28.73 24.76 0.91
C VAL A 103 27.21 24.85 0.87
N LEU A 104 26.58 25.52 1.84
CA LEU A 104 25.15 25.85 1.81
C LEU A 104 24.83 26.86 0.71
N GLN A 105 25.66 27.90 0.53
CA GLN A 105 25.55 28.86 -0.58
C GLN A 105 25.63 28.15 -1.94
N GLN A 106 26.59 27.24 -2.12
CA GLN A 106 26.70 26.42 -3.34
C GLN A 106 25.49 25.49 -3.55
N ALA A 107 24.98 24.86 -2.49
CA ALA A 107 23.80 24.01 -2.57
C ALA A 107 22.54 24.79 -2.97
N ASN A 108 22.41 26.04 -2.51
CA ASN A 108 21.29 26.92 -2.84
C ASN A 108 21.32 27.45 -4.28
N LYS A 109 22.47 27.40 -4.98
CA LYS A 109 22.58 27.78 -6.40
C LYS A 109 22.06 26.71 -7.37
N MET A 110 21.71 25.51 -6.89
CA MET A 110 21.26 24.38 -7.73
C MET A 110 19.97 23.76 -7.22
N ASN A 111 19.28 22.98 -8.08
CA ASN A 111 18.13 22.21 -7.63
C ASN A 111 18.58 21.04 -6.75
N MET A 112 17.93 20.84 -5.60
CA MET A 112 18.23 19.75 -4.65
C MET A 112 18.15 18.35 -5.29
N LYS A 113 17.43 18.18 -6.40
CA LYS A 113 17.42 16.93 -7.19
C LYS A 113 18.77 16.63 -7.84
N ASP A 114 19.41 17.66 -8.38
CA ASP A 114 20.64 17.54 -9.17
C ASP A 114 21.89 17.50 -8.29
N LEU A 115 21.81 17.98 -7.04
CA LEU A 115 22.83 17.80 -6.01
C LEU A 115 23.33 16.35 -5.96
N SER A 116 22.42 15.37 -6.04
CA SER A 116 22.72 13.92 -6.02
C SER A 116 23.67 13.42 -7.12
N LYS A 117 23.83 14.20 -8.20
CA LYS A 117 24.68 13.92 -9.38
C LYS A 117 25.89 14.86 -9.48
N SER A 118 26.02 15.82 -8.56
CA SER A 118 27.02 16.88 -8.60
C SER A 118 28.34 16.52 -7.88
N GLU A 119 29.43 17.22 -8.22
CA GLU A 119 30.69 17.18 -7.45
C GLU A 119 30.48 17.60 -5.98
N LEU A 120 29.57 18.56 -5.73
CA LEU A 120 29.24 19.09 -4.42
C LEU A 120 28.75 17.99 -3.45
N LYS A 121 28.10 16.92 -3.94
CA LYS A 121 27.79 15.73 -3.14
C LYS A 121 29.06 15.11 -2.54
N THR A 122 30.10 14.89 -3.34
CA THR A 122 31.34 14.25 -2.86
C THR A 122 32.03 15.13 -1.81
N THR A 123 31.90 16.44 -1.95
CA THR A 123 32.37 17.44 -0.99
C THR A 123 31.57 17.39 0.31
N ILE A 124 30.24 17.31 0.25
CA ILE A 124 29.37 17.11 1.42
C ILE A 124 29.69 15.78 2.14
N GLU A 125 29.93 14.70 1.40
CA GLU A 125 30.33 13.39 1.94
C GLU A 125 31.70 13.46 2.63
N LYS A 126 32.72 14.09 2.01
CA LYS A 126 34.04 14.36 2.62
C LYS A 126 33.92 15.22 3.88
N MET A 127 33.12 16.28 3.86
CA MET A 127 32.88 17.15 5.01
C MET A 127 32.18 16.41 6.14
N GLN A 128 31.14 15.64 5.86
CA GLN A 128 30.42 14.87 6.88
C GLN A 128 31.30 13.76 7.47
N GLN A 129 32.22 13.18 6.70
CA GLN A 129 33.25 12.27 7.22
C GLN A 129 34.28 12.99 8.10
N ALA A 130 34.70 14.21 7.76
CA ALA A 130 35.65 15.01 8.53
C ALA A 130 35.05 15.58 9.82
N ILE A 131 33.79 16.02 9.78
CA ILE A 131 33.00 16.44 10.95
C ILE A 131 32.76 15.21 11.85
N GLY A 132 32.25 14.12 11.26
CA GLY A 132 31.94 12.88 11.97
C GLY A 132 30.72 12.96 12.89
N PRO A 133 30.32 11.83 13.50
CA PRO A 133 29.21 11.79 14.44
C PRO A 133 29.50 12.62 15.71
N ALA A 134 28.43 13.07 16.38
CA ALA A 134 28.55 13.67 17.70
C ALA A 134 29.18 12.66 18.68
N LYS A 135 30.32 13.03 19.29
CA LYS A 135 31.02 12.18 20.27
C LYS A 135 30.12 11.93 21.48
N ALA A 136 30.35 10.83 22.23
CA ALA A 136 29.61 10.56 23.45
C ALA A 136 29.69 11.73 24.46
N SER A 137 30.85 12.40 24.55
CA SER A 137 31.06 13.62 25.34
C SER A 137 30.32 14.87 24.84
N SER A 138 29.65 14.81 23.69
CA SER A 138 28.77 15.86 23.17
C SER A 138 27.30 15.70 23.62
N GLN A 139 26.96 14.64 24.36
CA GLN A 139 25.61 14.48 24.94
C GLN A 139 25.45 15.35 26.20
N THR A 140 24.95 16.57 26.03
CA THR A 140 24.63 17.43 27.17
C THR A 140 23.23 17.11 27.73
N PRO A 141 22.94 17.50 28.99
CA PRO A 141 21.59 17.41 29.56
C PRO A 141 20.54 18.16 28.72
N GLN A 142 20.90 19.32 28.15
CA GLN A 142 20.03 20.12 27.26
C GLN A 142 19.67 19.36 25.98
N LEU A 143 20.66 18.76 25.30
CA LEU A 143 20.44 17.94 24.11
C LEU A 143 19.54 16.73 24.42
N THR A 144 19.73 16.12 25.59
CA THR A 144 18.92 14.98 26.05
C THR A 144 17.50 15.40 26.44
N PHE A 145 17.33 16.59 27.01
CA PHE A 145 16.01 17.17 27.31
C PHE A 145 15.24 17.48 26.02
N ASN A 146 15.84 18.19 25.08
CA ASN A 146 15.24 18.50 23.78
C ASN A 146 14.82 17.22 23.05
N ARG A 147 15.71 16.21 23.00
CA ARG A 147 15.41 14.90 22.43
C ARG A 147 14.21 14.21 23.10
N ARG A 148 14.12 14.26 24.44
CA ARG A 148 12.97 13.70 25.18
C ARG A 148 11.68 14.46 24.83
N LEU A 149 11.72 15.79 24.78
CA LEU A 149 10.57 16.64 24.42
C LEU A 149 10.06 16.36 23.00
N VAL A 150 10.96 16.34 22.00
CA VAL A 150 10.62 16.02 20.60
C VAL A 150 10.07 14.60 20.46
N ASN A 151 10.66 13.60 21.14
CA ASN A 151 10.15 12.23 21.11
C ASN A 151 8.82 12.07 21.85
N ALA A 152 8.57 12.81 22.92
CA ALA A 152 7.30 12.79 23.64
C ALA A 152 6.17 13.42 22.80
N TYR A 153 6.44 14.55 22.14
CA TYR A 153 5.52 15.19 21.21
C TYR A 153 5.13 14.26 20.05
N LEU A 154 6.11 13.70 19.34
CA LEU A 154 5.86 12.80 18.20
C LEU A 154 5.09 11.52 18.58
N LYS A 155 5.30 11.00 19.80
CA LYS A 155 4.59 9.82 20.31
C LYS A 155 3.22 10.13 20.92
N ALA A 156 2.84 11.40 21.09
CA ALA A 156 1.58 11.76 21.73
C ALA A 156 0.35 11.38 20.89
N PRO A 157 -0.83 11.15 21.50
CA PRO A 157 -2.08 11.02 20.76
C PRO A 157 -2.47 12.35 20.09
N LEU A 158 -3.23 12.29 18.99
CA LEU A 158 -3.63 13.46 18.21
C LEU A 158 -4.78 14.22 18.87
N ASN A 159 -4.45 15.21 19.70
CA ASN A 159 -5.44 16.09 20.33
C ASN A 159 -6.01 17.09 19.30
N PRO A 160 -7.35 17.09 19.02
CA PRO A 160 -7.95 17.98 18.04
C PRO A 160 -7.73 19.47 18.34
N SER A 161 -7.76 19.85 19.62
CA SER A 161 -7.54 21.24 20.06
C SER A 161 -6.09 21.69 19.84
N ASN A 162 -5.11 20.79 19.94
CA ASN A 162 -3.71 21.11 19.65
C ASN A 162 -3.45 21.28 18.15
N LEU A 163 -4.16 20.52 17.30
CA LEU A 163 -4.14 20.69 15.84
C LEU A 163 -4.77 22.03 15.43
N LEU A 164 -5.89 22.43 16.07
CA LEU A 164 -6.49 23.75 15.85
C LEU A 164 -5.57 24.89 16.30
N ARG A 165 -4.95 24.78 17.49
CA ARG A 165 -3.97 25.76 17.98
C ARG A 165 -2.70 25.83 17.13
N ALA A 166 -2.34 24.74 16.46
CA ALA A 166 -1.22 24.72 15.52
C ALA A 166 -1.50 25.54 14.26
N VAL A 167 -2.70 25.45 13.67
CA VAL A 167 -3.10 26.27 12.49
C VAL A 167 -3.47 27.72 12.84
N GLN A 168 -3.22 28.11 14.10
CA GLN A 168 -3.29 29.46 14.66
C GLN A 168 -1.90 29.99 15.09
N GLY A 169 -0.82 29.21 14.93
CA GLY A 169 0.54 29.58 15.35
C GLY A 169 0.83 29.44 16.85
N ILE A 170 -0.11 28.90 17.65
CA ILE A 170 -0.05 28.90 19.12
C ILE A 170 0.71 27.68 19.68
N THR A 171 0.83 26.59 18.92
CA THR A 171 1.51 25.35 19.37
C THR A 171 3.03 25.48 19.22
N GLU A 172 3.78 25.15 20.28
CA GLU A 172 5.24 25.28 20.36
C GLU A 172 5.85 24.19 21.26
N LEU A 173 7.15 23.92 21.11
CA LEU A 173 7.95 23.10 22.03
C LEU A 173 9.08 23.96 22.62
N SER A 174 9.07 24.16 23.93
CA SER A 174 10.08 24.94 24.66
C SER A 174 11.41 24.18 24.78
N THR A 175 12.18 24.11 23.68
CA THR A 175 13.53 23.54 23.66
C THR A 175 14.54 24.45 24.36
N THR A 176 15.52 23.84 25.02
CA THR A 176 16.65 24.53 25.67
C THR A 176 17.82 24.74 24.70
N ILE A 177 18.55 25.84 24.85
CA ILE A 177 19.76 26.12 24.06
C ILE A 177 20.83 25.08 24.39
N VAL A 178 21.40 24.44 23.36
CA VAL A 178 22.44 23.42 23.50
C VAL A 178 23.83 24.06 23.32
N PRO A 179 24.68 24.17 24.36
CA PRO A 179 25.96 24.86 24.28
C PRO A 179 27.07 23.95 23.70
N THR A 180 26.92 23.51 22.44
CA THR A 180 27.92 22.64 21.77
C THR A 180 28.33 23.17 20.39
N GLU A 181 29.51 22.75 19.93
CA GLU A 181 29.96 23.00 18.55
C GLU A 181 28.95 22.45 17.52
N ASN A 182 28.31 21.31 17.81
CA ASN A 182 27.28 20.73 16.95
C ASN A 182 26.00 21.59 16.87
N ALA A 183 25.70 22.42 17.87
CA ALA A 183 24.61 23.39 17.78
C ALA A 183 24.93 24.55 16.82
N LYS A 184 26.21 24.94 16.68
CA LYS A 184 26.65 25.87 15.63
C LYS A 184 26.49 25.24 14.24
N ILE A 185 26.84 23.96 14.10
CA ILE A 185 26.65 23.18 12.85
C ILE A 185 25.15 23.06 12.49
N ALA A 186 24.29 22.81 13.48
CA ALA A 186 22.84 22.72 13.29
C ALA A 186 22.22 24.07 12.88
N SER A 187 22.49 25.14 13.65
CA SER A 187 21.94 26.48 13.37
C SER A 187 22.28 26.98 11.97
N LYS A 188 23.53 26.79 11.50
CA LYS A 188 23.93 27.07 10.10
C LYS A 188 23.06 26.37 9.05
N GLY A 189 22.57 25.15 9.31
CA GLY A 189 21.72 24.39 8.38
C GLY A 189 22.28 23.05 7.91
N TRP A 190 23.43 22.60 8.45
CA TRP A 190 24.12 21.41 7.94
C TRP A 190 23.28 20.13 8.02
N PHE A 191 22.64 19.86 9.17
CA PHE A 191 21.81 18.65 9.32
C PHE A 191 20.51 18.74 8.51
N PHE A 192 19.95 19.94 8.33
CA PHE A 192 18.83 20.15 7.40
C PHE A 192 19.23 19.84 5.94
N LEU A 193 20.39 20.31 5.47
CA LEU A 193 20.90 20.01 4.13
C LEU A 193 21.07 18.49 3.92
N LEU A 194 21.71 17.80 4.87
CA LEU A 194 21.92 16.34 4.79
C LEU A 194 20.60 15.57 4.73
N GLY A 195 19.64 15.91 5.60
CA GLY A 195 18.32 15.29 5.58
C GLY A 195 17.54 15.58 4.29
N HIS A 196 17.62 16.81 3.77
CA HIS A 196 16.93 17.20 2.55
C HIS A 196 17.54 16.54 1.32
N ALA A 197 18.87 16.38 1.26
CA ALA A 197 19.57 15.64 0.22
C ALA A 197 19.18 14.15 0.22
N ALA A 198 19.16 13.51 1.40
CA ALA A 198 18.76 12.10 1.54
C ALA A 198 17.28 11.86 1.12
N LEU A 199 16.35 12.69 1.62
CA LEU A 199 14.94 12.64 1.22
C LEU A 199 14.76 12.86 -0.30
N THR A 200 15.52 13.78 -0.90
CA THR A 200 15.40 14.09 -2.33
C THR A 200 16.02 12.99 -3.19
N LYS A 201 17.16 12.41 -2.78
CA LYS A 201 17.74 11.20 -3.39
C LYS A 201 16.69 10.08 -3.43
N PHE A 202 16.06 9.78 -2.29
CA PHE A 202 15.02 8.76 -2.20
C PHE A 202 13.83 9.01 -3.13
N ARG A 203 13.34 10.26 -3.17
CA ARG A 203 12.21 10.68 -4.02
C ARG A 203 12.57 10.82 -5.52
N SER A 204 13.86 10.82 -5.88
CA SER A 204 14.31 10.90 -7.29
C SER A 204 14.39 9.54 -8.00
N GLN A 205 14.37 8.44 -7.24
CA GLN A 205 14.46 7.08 -7.77
C GLN A 205 13.09 6.59 -8.25
N LYS A 206 12.95 6.28 -9.55
CA LYS A 206 11.77 5.56 -10.07
C LYS A 206 11.87 4.09 -9.66
N ARG A 207 10.99 3.63 -8.77
CA ARG A 207 10.91 2.24 -8.29
C ARG A 207 9.81 1.45 -9.01
N LEU A 208 10.12 0.23 -9.41
CA LEU A 208 9.16 -0.75 -9.99
C LEU A 208 8.91 -1.93 -9.04
N SER A 209 9.68 -2.02 -7.95
CA SER A 209 9.66 -3.06 -6.92
C SER A 209 9.99 -2.44 -5.56
N PRO A 210 9.80 -3.16 -4.44
CA PRO A 210 10.41 -2.79 -3.17
C PRO A 210 11.90 -2.45 -3.33
N GLY A 211 12.37 -1.44 -2.60
CA GLY A 211 13.77 -1.02 -2.57
C GLY A 211 14.20 -0.68 -1.13
N SER A 212 15.47 -0.30 -0.96
CA SER A 212 15.96 0.12 0.36
C SER A 212 15.29 1.43 0.80
N THR A 213 14.90 1.49 2.08
CA THR A 213 14.39 2.71 2.73
C THR A 213 15.46 3.44 3.56
N SER A 214 16.74 3.02 3.45
CA SER A 214 17.90 3.58 4.17
C SER A 214 17.92 5.12 4.18
N GLU A 215 17.74 5.73 3.01
CA GLU A 215 17.76 7.19 2.83
C GLU A 215 16.65 7.92 3.60
N LEU A 216 15.53 7.25 3.90
CA LEU A 216 14.46 7.81 4.73
C LEU A 216 14.83 7.75 6.21
N ASP A 217 15.50 6.70 6.66
CA ASP A 217 15.98 6.59 8.05
C ASP A 217 17.18 7.52 8.31
N ASP A 218 18.08 7.69 7.33
CA ASP A 218 19.11 8.74 7.34
C ASP A 218 18.48 10.13 7.44
N ALA A 219 17.47 10.43 6.60
CA ALA A 219 16.77 11.71 6.63
C ALA A 219 16.02 11.95 7.95
N ILE A 220 15.35 10.94 8.50
CA ILE A 220 14.75 11.00 9.85
C ILE A 220 15.82 11.28 10.90
N GLY A 221 17.00 10.64 10.80
CA GLY A 221 18.14 10.84 11.68
C GLY A 221 18.65 12.28 11.66
N PHE A 222 18.95 12.82 10.47
CA PHE A 222 19.48 14.19 10.33
C PHE A 222 18.46 15.27 10.72
N PHE A 223 17.19 15.17 10.31
CA PHE A 223 16.19 16.15 10.73
C PHE A 223 15.92 16.10 12.24
N ARG A 224 15.90 14.91 12.86
CA ARG A 224 15.83 14.80 14.32
C ARG A 224 17.07 15.35 15.01
N GLN A 225 18.27 15.15 14.45
CA GLN A 225 19.49 15.74 14.97
C GLN A 225 19.45 17.27 14.92
N ASP A 226 18.86 17.87 13.89
CA ASP A 226 18.65 19.32 13.80
C ASP A 226 17.72 19.82 14.91
N LEU A 227 16.55 19.18 15.09
CA LEU A 227 15.55 19.51 16.11
C LEU A 227 16.06 19.30 17.54
N ASP A 228 16.84 18.25 17.80
CA ASP A 228 17.48 17.98 19.09
C ASP A 228 18.37 19.16 19.54
N HIS A 229 19.06 19.84 18.60
CA HIS A 229 19.89 21.00 18.90
C HIS A 229 19.10 22.31 19.11
N GLY A 230 17.77 22.27 18.95
CA GLY A 230 16.89 23.42 19.20
C GLY A 230 16.86 24.46 18.08
N THR A 231 17.08 24.06 16.82
CA THR A 231 17.04 24.98 15.66
C THR A 231 15.65 25.58 15.40
N GLY A 232 14.58 24.94 15.87
CA GLY A 232 13.19 25.41 15.79
C GLY A 232 12.56 25.42 14.38
N ARG A 233 13.37 25.37 13.31
CA ARG A 233 12.98 25.57 11.91
C ARG A 233 11.74 24.81 11.45
N TRP A 234 10.80 25.55 10.86
CA TRP A 234 9.56 25.00 10.31
C TRP A 234 9.81 24.12 9.07
N GLU A 235 10.86 24.41 8.30
CA GLU A 235 11.31 23.63 7.15
C GLU A 235 11.82 22.25 7.59
N THR A 236 12.57 22.19 8.70
CA THR A 236 13.03 20.92 9.30
C THR A 236 11.83 20.06 9.70
N TRP A 237 10.81 20.65 10.34
CA TRP A 237 9.56 19.94 10.65
C TRP A 237 8.80 19.50 9.40
N TYR A 238 8.67 20.36 8.37
CA TYR A 238 7.96 20.03 7.14
C TYR A 238 8.66 18.90 6.37
N ARG A 239 9.99 18.95 6.20
CA ARG A 239 10.74 17.89 5.54
C ARG A 239 10.73 16.59 6.35
N LEU A 240 10.77 16.64 7.69
CA LEU A 240 10.60 15.45 8.53
C LEU A 240 9.19 14.82 8.38
N ALA A 241 8.13 15.64 8.28
CA ALA A 241 6.78 15.15 7.97
C ALA A 241 6.74 14.42 6.61
N GLN A 242 7.33 15.04 5.59
CA GLN A 242 7.46 14.48 4.25
C GLN A 242 8.28 13.17 4.21
N THR A 243 9.28 13.00 5.08
CA THR A 243 10.02 11.73 5.21
C THR A 243 9.18 10.65 5.89
N TYR A 244 8.44 10.97 6.96
CA TYR A 244 7.53 10.01 7.59
C TYR A 244 6.40 9.57 6.65
N ASP A 245 5.88 10.47 5.82
CA ASP A 245 4.94 10.13 4.74
C ASP A 245 5.56 9.21 3.70
N SER A 246 6.74 9.56 3.18
CA SER A 246 7.42 8.69 2.21
C SER A 246 7.78 7.31 2.78
N LYS A 247 7.99 7.17 4.10
CA LYS A 247 8.19 5.86 4.75
C LYS A 247 6.88 5.08 4.89
N LEU A 248 5.81 5.73 5.35
CA LEU A 248 4.47 5.15 5.45
C LEU A 248 3.95 4.69 4.09
N ASP A 249 4.15 5.49 3.05
CA ASP A 249 3.66 5.22 1.70
C ASP A 249 4.36 4.01 1.07
N GLU A 250 5.66 3.80 1.30
CA GLU A 250 6.37 2.58 0.87
C GLU A 250 5.90 1.35 1.65
N ASP A 251 5.77 1.47 2.98
CA ASP A 251 5.29 0.43 3.89
C ASP A 251 3.88 -0.11 3.54
N ILE A 252 3.08 0.67 2.82
CA ILE A 252 1.76 0.28 2.32
C ILE A 252 1.68 0.24 0.78
N THR A 253 2.77 0.46 0.04
CA THR A 253 2.75 0.36 -1.44
C THR A 253 2.80 -1.10 -1.88
N TRP A 254 3.74 -1.89 -1.38
CA TRP A 254 4.14 -3.13 -2.09
C TRP A 254 3.45 -4.41 -1.61
N THR A 255 2.82 -4.40 -0.43
CA THR A 255 2.10 -5.55 0.14
C THR A 255 1.08 -5.10 1.18
N ALA A 256 -0.04 -5.82 1.27
CA ALA A 256 -1.05 -5.67 2.32
C ALA A 256 -0.63 -6.24 3.69
N ASP A 257 0.56 -6.84 3.81
CA ASP A 257 1.02 -7.49 5.05
C ASP A 257 1.02 -6.54 6.25
N LYS A 258 1.76 -5.42 6.20
CA LYS A 258 1.75 -4.41 7.28
C LYS A 258 0.36 -3.82 7.53
N ILE A 259 -0.47 -3.73 6.50
CA ILE A 259 -1.85 -3.23 6.60
C ILE A 259 -2.75 -4.20 7.39
N ASN A 260 -2.55 -5.50 7.21
CA ASN A 260 -3.33 -6.53 7.87
C ASN A 260 -2.80 -6.81 9.29
N ASN A 261 -1.46 -6.79 9.47
CA ASN A 261 -0.79 -7.30 10.68
C ASN A 261 -0.19 -6.21 11.59
N ASN A 262 0.28 -5.06 11.05
CA ASN A 262 1.08 -4.06 11.79
C ASN A 262 0.39 -2.68 11.92
N ARG A 263 -0.95 -2.64 12.08
CA ARG A 263 -1.72 -1.36 12.08
C ARG A 263 -1.25 -0.31 13.09
N SER A 264 -0.75 -0.72 14.26
CA SER A 264 -0.24 0.19 15.29
C SER A 264 1.07 0.89 14.88
N GLU A 265 1.94 0.22 14.12
CA GLU A 265 3.15 0.80 13.52
C GLU A 265 2.79 1.86 12.47
N LEU A 266 1.85 1.52 11.57
CA LEU A 266 1.32 2.45 10.57
C LEU A 266 0.61 3.65 11.23
N ALA A 267 -0.11 3.45 12.33
CA ALA A 267 -0.72 4.52 13.12
C ALA A 267 0.34 5.44 13.76
N ALA A 268 1.44 4.88 14.26
CA ALA A 268 2.55 5.67 14.80
C ALA A 268 3.26 6.52 13.72
N LEU A 269 3.51 5.97 12.53
CA LEU A 269 4.06 6.74 11.40
C LEU A 269 3.14 7.90 10.99
N GLN A 270 1.82 7.67 10.91
CA GLN A 270 0.84 8.73 10.64
C GLN A 270 0.83 9.81 11.71
N ARG A 271 0.88 9.44 13.00
CA ARG A 271 0.97 10.40 14.11
C ARG A 271 2.25 11.24 14.02
N ASN A 272 3.40 10.62 13.75
CA ASN A 272 4.66 11.34 13.54
C ASN A 272 4.53 12.39 12.42
N ALA A 273 4.00 12.00 11.25
CA ALA A 273 3.81 12.90 10.11
C ALA A 273 2.86 14.07 10.44
N ILE A 274 1.70 13.78 11.02
CA ILE A 274 0.68 14.78 11.39
C ILE A 274 1.22 15.76 12.45
N HIS A 275 1.93 15.27 13.46
CA HIS A 275 2.58 16.13 14.48
C HIS A 275 3.67 17.02 13.88
N CYS A 276 4.48 16.49 12.96
CA CYS A 276 5.47 17.29 12.23
C CYS A 276 4.82 18.37 11.36
N TYR A 277 3.78 18.04 10.59
CA TYR A 277 3.03 19.04 9.79
C TYR A 277 2.39 20.13 10.67
N ALA A 278 1.77 19.74 11.79
CA ALA A 278 1.19 20.69 12.73
C ALA A 278 2.25 21.65 13.30
N MET A 279 3.41 21.13 13.73
CA MET A 279 4.50 21.96 14.25
C MET A 279 5.09 22.85 13.15
N ALA A 280 5.26 22.34 11.93
CA ALA A 280 5.72 23.13 10.78
C ALA A 280 4.79 24.32 10.50
N VAL A 281 3.47 24.09 10.41
CA VAL A 281 2.49 25.18 10.22
C VAL A 281 2.55 26.18 11.37
N SER A 282 2.59 25.68 12.61
CA SER A 282 2.54 26.54 13.80
C SER A 282 3.77 27.44 13.91
N THR A 283 4.97 26.89 13.66
CA THR A 283 6.20 27.68 13.63
C THR A 283 6.25 28.61 12.42
N ALA A 284 5.86 28.15 11.21
CA ALA A 284 5.85 29.00 10.03
C ALA A 284 4.98 30.25 10.23
N MET A 285 3.80 30.09 10.85
CA MET A 285 2.92 31.21 11.20
C MET A 285 3.51 32.19 12.25
N ARG A 286 4.60 31.83 12.94
CA ARG A 286 5.34 32.74 13.85
C ARG A 286 6.63 33.30 13.26
N THR A 287 7.31 32.58 12.35
CA THR A 287 8.71 32.85 11.99
C THR A 287 9.03 32.81 10.49
N ALA A 288 8.06 32.60 9.59
CA ALA A 288 8.33 32.50 8.16
C ALA A 288 8.22 33.87 7.48
N GLU A 289 9.30 34.33 6.85
CA GLU A 289 9.34 35.60 6.13
C GLU A 289 8.41 35.59 4.91
N PRO A 290 7.56 36.61 4.70
CA PRO A 290 6.50 36.61 3.69
C PRO A 290 7.00 36.87 2.24
N THR A 291 8.05 36.18 1.81
CA THR A 291 8.50 36.18 0.41
C THR A 291 7.56 35.37 -0.49
N ALA A 292 7.73 35.46 -1.81
CA ALA A 292 6.94 34.66 -2.75
C ALA A 292 7.27 33.17 -2.60
N GLU A 293 8.55 32.84 -2.49
CA GLU A 293 9.11 31.50 -2.34
C GLU A 293 8.63 30.85 -1.05
N THR A 294 8.61 31.58 0.06
CA THR A 294 8.08 31.09 1.34
C THR A 294 6.59 30.79 1.26
N ARG A 295 5.77 31.69 0.69
CA ARG A 295 4.33 31.41 0.48
C ARG A 295 4.11 30.18 -0.40
N ASP A 296 4.92 30.04 -1.45
CA ASP A 296 4.93 28.88 -2.32
C ASP A 296 5.16 27.57 -1.55
N VAL A 297 6.13 27.54 -0.63
CA VAL A 297 6.45 26.37 0.19
C VAL A 297 5.43 26.17 1.33
N MET A 298 4.87 27.24 1.90
CA MET A 298 3.78 27.16 2.89
C MET A 298 2.49 26.61 2.27
N SER A 299 2.18 26.98 1.03
CA SER A 299 1.09 26.38 0.25
C SER A 299 1.30 24.88 0.04
N ASP A 300 2.52 24.45 -0.30
CA ASP A 300 2.83 23.03 -0.44
C ASP A 300 2.72 22.29 0.91
N LEU A 301 3.16 22.90 2.01
CA LEU A 301 2.96 22.41 3.39
C LEU A 301 1.47 22.25 3.74
N TYR A 302 0.64 23.26 3.48
CA TYR A 302 -0.81 23.18 3.72
C TYR A 302 -1.47 22.09 2.86
N SER A 303 -1.06 21.96 1.59
CA SER A 303 -1.60 20.93 0.70
C SER A 303 -1.19 19.52 1.13
N ASP A 304 0.09 19.31 1.47
CA ASP A 304 0.60 18.01 1.90
C ASP A 304 -0.07 17.58 3.22
N PHE A 305 -0.20 18.50 4.18
CA PHE A 305 -0.89 18.24 5.45
C PHE A 305 -2.38 17.89 5.26
N GLY A 306 -3.10 18.64 4.42
CA GLY A 306 -4.49 18.33 4.07
C GLY A 306 -4.64 16.97 3.38
N ILE A 307 -3.72 16.63 2.47
CA ILE A 307 -3.66 15.32 1.80
C ILE A 307 -3.38 14.19 2.81
N ARG A 308 -2.47 14.40 3.79
CA ARG A 308 -2.19 13.44 4.85
C ARG A 308 -3.41 13.15 5.72
N LEU A 309 -4.07 14.20 6.21
CA LEU A 309 -5.25 14.10 7.05
C LEU A 309 -6.39 13.36 6.34
N TYR A 310 -6.69 13.74 5.08
CA TYR A 310 -7.63 12.99 4.26
C TYR A 310 -7.17 11.53 4.12
N SER A 311 -5.92 11.27 3.74
CA SER A 311 -5.41 9.92 3.50
C SER A 311 -5.48 9.01 4.73
N SER A 312 -5.24 9.54 5.92
CA SER A 312 -5.34 8.82 7.20
C SER A 312 -6.78 8.57 7.66
N SER A 313 -7.75 9.34 7.19
CA SER A 313 -9.17 9.16 7.52
C SER A 313 -9.89 8.06 6.71
N ARG A 314 -9.20 7.40 5.79
CA ARG A 314 -9.79 6.51 4.78
C ARG A 314 -9.07 5.16 4.77
N GLU A 315 -9.75 4.10 4.35
CA GLU A 315 -9.12 2.79 4.17
C GLU A 315 -7.89 2.87 3.23
N PRO A 316 -6.82 2.12 3.50
CA PRO A 316 -6.71 1.08 4.53
C PRO A 316 -6.41 1.59 5.95
N LEU A 317 -6.15 2.89 6.12
CA LEU A 317 -5.63 3.48 7.37
C LEU A 317 -6.73 3.84 8.37
N SER A 318 -7.94 4.07 7.89
CA SER A 318 -9.22 4.03 8.62
C SER A 318 -9.19 4.67 10.01
N MET A 319 -8.78 5.94 10.09
CA MET A 319 -8.73 6.76 11.31
C MET A 319 -7.78 6.27 12.42
N GLY A 320 -7.03 5.18 12.25
CA GLY A 320 -6.21 4.58 13.31
C GLY A 320 -5.12 5.48 13.91
N ALA A 321 -4.72 6.53 13.20
CA ALA A 321 -3.83 7.57 13.72
C ALA A 321 -4.46 8.41 14.84
N PHE A 322 -5.77 8.65 14.77
CA PHE A 322 -6.53 9.56 15.62
C PHE A 322 -7.11 8.91 16.88
N SER A 323 -7.13 7.56 16.95
CA SER A 323 -7.63 6.89 18.14
C SER A 323 -6.71 7.08 19.34
N VAL A 324 -7.33 7.16 20.52
CA VAL A 324 -6.68 7.36 21.83
C VAL A 324 -6.80 6.13 22.74
N ALA A 325 -7.32 5.01 22.23
CA ALA A 325 -7.48 3.76 22.99
C ALA A 325 -6.16 3.26 23.61
N ASP A 326 -5.05 3.36 22.85
CA ASP A 326 -3.70 3.02 23.30
C ASP A 326 -3.11 3.99 24.36
N PHE A 327 -3.83 5.08 24.70
CA PHE A 327 -3.34 6.19 25.51
C PHE A 327 -4.20 6.46 26.77
N PRO A 328 -4.53 5.44 27.59
CA PRO A 328 -5.40 5.62 28.76
C PRO A 328 -4.77 6.58 29.79
N ARG A 329 -5.56 7.55 30.24
CA ARG A 329 -5.21 8.48 31.32
C ARG A 329 -5.88 8.04 32.62
N HIS A 330 -5.17 8.17 33.73
CA HIS A 330 -5.74 7.98 35.06
C HIS A 330 -6.44 9.27 35.52
N PHE A 331 -7.63 9.12 36.08
CA PHE A 331 -8.47 10.19 36.62
C PHE A 331 -8.92 9.79 38.03
N SER A 332 -9.23 10.77 38.87
CA SER A 332 -9.89 10.55 40.16
C SER A 332 -11.36 10.91 40.02
N SER A 333 -12.26 10.02 40.45
CA SER A 333 -13.69 10.30 40.56
C SER A 333 -13.95 11.10 41.83
N GLU A 334 -14.64 12.24 41.70
CA GLU A 334 -15.04 13.07 42.84
C GLU A 334 -16.18 12.42 43.63
N GLU A 335 -17.12 11.75 42.95
CA GLU A 335 -18.28 11.09 43.54
C GLU A 335 -17.92 9.79 44.26
N SER A 336 -17.10 8.92 43.64
CA SER A 336 -16.73 7.62 44.22
C SER A 336 -15.38 7.60 44.94
N GLN A 337 -14.64 8.72 44.94
CA GLN A 337 -13.31 8.87 45.54
C GLN A 337 -12.27 7.82 45.08
N GLN A 338 -12.51 7.17 43.93
CA GLN A 338 -11.68 6.12 43.36
C GLN A 338 -10.94 6.58 42.11
N MET A 339 -9.77 5.99 41.85
CA MET A 339 -9.05 6.19 40.59
C MET A 339 -9.63 5.29 39.49
N TYR A 340 -9.92 5.86 38.33
CA TYR A 340 -10.34 5.13 37.14
C TYR A 340 -9.44 5.45 35.93
N LYS A 341 -9.54 4.65 34.88
CA LYS A 341 -8.88 4.89 33.58
C LYS A 341 -9.91 5.37 32.57
N GLY A 342 -9.59 6.44 31.85
CA GLY A 342 -10.43 6.98 30.78
C GLY A 342 -9.60 7.45 29.59
N THR A 343 -10.26 7.90 28.53
CA THR A 343 -9.59 8.55 27.40
C THR A 343 -9.05 9.92 27.79
N PRO A 344 -7.91 10.37 27.25
CA PRO A 344 -7.27 11.63 27.66
C PRO A 344 -8.02 12.88 27.18
N PHE A 345 -8.79 12.73 26.10
CA PHE A 345 -9.64 13.73 25.45
C PHE A 345 -10.53 13.02 24.39
N LYS A 346 -11.53 13.72 23.83
CA LYS A 346 -12.38 13.20 22.75
C LYS A 346 -11.58 13.03 21.45
N GLU A 347 -11.73 11.89 20.78
CA GLU A 347 -11.09 11.59 19.49
C GLU A 347 -11.54 12.54 18.37
N MET A 348 -10.72 12.69 17.32
CA MET A 348 -11.13 13.42 16.11
C MET A 348 -12.13 12.58 15.33
N SER A 349 -13.34 13.08 15.07
CA SER A 349 -14.29 12.41 14.18
C SER A 349 -13.87 12.51 12.71
N ALA A 350 -14.27 11.55 11.86
CA ALA A 350 -13.93 11.57 10.44
C ALA A 350 -14.40 12.87 9.73
N TYR A 351 -15.61 13.34 10.06
CA TYR A 351 -16.12 14.64 9.59
C TYR A 351 -15.23 15.81 10.03
N SER A 352 -14.75 15.80 11.29
CA SER A 352 -13.81 16.81 11.79
C SER A 352 -12.48 16.78 11.03
N THR A 353 -11.97 15.58 10.70
CA THR A 353 -10.75 15.42 9.89
C THR A 353 -10.95 15.97 8.48
N TRP A 354 -12.08 15.69 7.82
CA TRP A 354 -12.37 16.20 6.47
C TRP A 354 -12.55 17.71 6.46
N ASN A 355 -13.25 18.27 7.46
CA ASN A 355 -13.39 19.71 7.59
C ASN A 355 -12.03 20.39 7.79
N PHE A 356 -11.22 19.90 8.73
CA PHE A 356 -9.88 20.43 9.02
C PHE A 356 -8.95 20.32 7.80
N ALA A 357 -8.96 19.19 7.09
CA ALA A 357 -8.25 19.01 5.83
C ALA A 357 -8.75 19.96 4.73
N SER A 358 -10.06 20.16 4.59
CA SER A 358 -10.63 21.06 3.57
C SER A 358 -10.23 22.52 3.80
N ASN A 359 -10.11 22.96 5.07
CA ASN A 359 -9.65 24.31 5.41
C ASN A 359 -8.17 24.50 5.07
N LEU A 360 -7.32 23.49 5.31
CA LEU A 360 -5.91 23.51 4.90
C LEU A 360 -5.77 23.55 3.37
N LEU A 361 -6.56 22.75 2.65
CA LEU A 361 -6.55 22.70 1.18
C LEU A 361 -7.10 24.01 0.57
N LYS A 362 -8.13 24.61 1.17
CA LYS A 362 -8.63 25.96 0.80
C LYS A 362 -7.57 27.05 1.04
N ARG A 363 -6.71 26.95 2.07
CA ARG A 363 -5.55 27.85 2.26
C ARG A 363 -4.47 27.64 1.20
N ALA A 364 -4.10 26.39 0.90
CA ALA A 364 -3.09 26.07 -0.12
C ALA A 364 -3.49 26.54 -1.53
N ALA A 365 -4.78 26.48 -1.87
CA ALA A 365 -5.30 26.91 -3.16
C ALA A 365 -5.16 28.43 -3.45
N ILE A 366 -4.81 29.25 -2.45
CA ILE A 366 -4.65 30.71 -2.60
C ILE A 366 -3.40 31.02 -3.42
N ASP A 367 -2.22 30.65 -2.94
CA ASP A 367 -0.95 30.93 -3.64
C ASP A 367 -0.71 29.95 -4.81
N LYS A 368 -1.02 28.66 -4.66
CA LYS A 368 -0.84 27.63 -5.72
C LYS A 368 -2.15 27.10 -6.29
N SER A 369 -3.00 28.01 -6.78
CA SER A 369 -4.26 27.71 -7.46
C SER A 369 -4.16 26.72 -8.64
N LYS A 370 -2.96 26.52 -9.22
CA LYS A 370 -2.69 25.55 -10.30
C LYS A 370 -2.27 24.14 -9.82
N ARG A 371 -2.25 23.85 -8.51
CA ARG A 371 -1.90 22.51 -8.00
C ARG A 371 -3.13 21.60 -7.99
N TRP A 372 -3.42 20.92 -9.11
CA TRP A 372 -4.64 20.10 -9.29
C TRP A 372 -4.92 19.08 -8.17
N MET A 373 -3.88 18.46 -7.59
CA MET A 373 -4.01 17.49 -6.48
C MET A 373 -4.59 18.10 -5.20
N THR A 374 -4.41 19.41 -4.99
CA THR A 374 -4.98 20.19 -3.88
C THR A 374 -6.50 20.28 -4.06
N HIS A 375 -6.95 20.78 -5.22
CA HIS A 375 -8.38 20.86 -5.60
C HIS A 375 -9.05 19.48 -5.65
N TYR A 376 -8.41 18.50 -6.26
CA TYR A 376 -8.92 17.12 -6.33
C TYR A 376 -9.14 16.55 -4.93
N THR A 377 -8.24 16.83 -3.98
CA THR A 377 -8.39 16.38 -2.59
C THR A 377 -9.37 17.22 -1.79
N LEU A 378 -9.51 18.51 -2.09
CA LEU A 378 -10.58 19.35 -1.56
C LEU A 378 -11.95 18.80 -1.97
N GLY A 379 -12.18 18.52 -3.26
CA GLY A 379 -13.42 17.91 -3.76
C GLY A 379 -13.72 16.54 -3.13
N LYS A 380 -12.71 15.70 -2.86
CA LYS A 380 -12.87 14.43 -2.11
C LYS A 380 -13.27 14.65 -0.65
N CYS A 381 -12.73 15.67 0.03
CA CYS A 381 -13.14 16.03 1.40
C CYS A 381 -14.56 16.58 1.43
N LEU A 382 -14.86 17.53 0.54
CA LEU A 382 -16.17 18.17 0.43
C LEU A 382 -17.27 17.15 0.07
N TRP A 383 -17.01 16.22 -0.85
CA TRP A 383 -17.94 15.11 -1.12
C TRP A 383 -18.24 14.31 0.15
N LYS A 384 -17.22 13.88 0.89
CA LYS A 384 -17.44 13.08 2.11
C LYS A 384 -18.15 13.85 3.22
N MET A 385 -18.00 15.17 3.29
CA MET A 385 -18.79 16.03 4.19
C MET A 385 -20.23 16.23 3.71
N PHE A 386 -20.46 16.32 2.39
CA PHE A 386 -21.79 16.42 1.77
C PHE A 386 -22.58 15.10 1.83
N THR A 387 -21.90 13.95 1.80
CA THR A 387 -22.53 12.61 1.92
C THR A 387 -22.50 12.01 3.32
N SER A 388 -22.11 12.78 4.33
CA SER A 388 -22.26 12.40 5.74
C SER A 388 -23.67 12.69 6.23
N ASP A 389 -24.14 11.88 7.18
CA ASP A 389 -25.28 12.24 8.02
C ASP A 389 -25.02 13.56 8.76
N ASP A 390 -26.04 14.41 8.82
CA ASP A 390 -26.04 15.69 9.55
C ASP A 390 -25.81 15.48 11.05
N SER A 391 -26.15 14.32 11.63
CA SER A 391 -25.84 14.00 13.04
C SER A 391 -24.33 13.98 13.37
N LEU A 392 -23.49 13.72 12.37
CA LEU A 392 -22.02 13.70 12.50
C LEU A 392 -21.40 15.10 12.42
N ARG A 393 -22.19 16.12 12.05
CA ARG A 393 -21.81 17.52 11.96
C ARG A 393 -21.90 18.16 13.36
N THR A 394 -20.85 18.88 13.76
CA THR A 394 -20.84 19.62 15.03
C THR A 394 -21.28 21.06 14.82
N THR A 395 -20.33 21.98 14.64
CA THR A 395 -20.56 23.44 14.47
C THR A 395 -20.16 23.96 13.10
N SER A 396 -19.98 23.07 12.13
CA SER A 396 -19.50 23.39 10.78
C SER A 396 -20.66 23.73 9.85
N LYS A 397 -20.47 24.66 8.90
CA LYS A 397 -21.44 24.93 7.83
C LYS A 397 -21.70 23.66 7.01
N THR A 398 -22.95 23.48 6.55
CA THR A 398 -23.30 22.59 5.44
C THR A 398 -22.37 22.82 4.24
N VAL A 399 -21.95 21.73 3.58
CA VAL A 399 -21.24 21.82 2.30
C VAL A 399 -22.28 21.77 1.20
N GLU A 400 -22.33 22.77 0.32
CA GLU A 400 -23.27 22.74 -0.82
C GLU A 400 -22.77 21.81 -1.92
N MET A 401 -23.69 21.18 -2.65
CA MET A 401 -23.37 20.38 -3.85
C MET A 401 -22.44 21.15 -4.82
N GLN A 402 -22.68 22.46 -4.98
CA GLN A 402 -21.86 23.29 -5.88
C GLN A 402 -20.43 23.52 -5.36
N GLU A 403 -20.18 23.52 -4.04
CA GLU A 403 -18.81 23.55 -3.50
C GLU A 403 -18.06 22.27 -3.88
N VAL A 404 -18.74 21.11 -3.88
CA VAL A 404 -18.16 19.82 -4.27
C VAL A 404 -17.84 19.77 -5.77
N ILE A 405 -18.79 20.20 -6.62
CA ILE A 405 -18.61 20.20 -8.07
C ILE A 405 -17.53 21.21 -8.49
N ASN A 406 -17.55 22.44 -7.98
CA ASN A 406 -16.55 23.46 -8.29
C ASN A 406 -15.14 22.96 -7.98
N ALA A 407 -14.89 22.40 -6.80
CA ALA A 407 -13.55 21.91 -6.42
C ALA A 407 -13.03 20.78 -7.34
N VAL A 408 -13.89 20.03 -8.03
CA VAL A 408 -13.47 19.03 -9.03
C VAL A 408 -13.30 19.66 -10.42
N LEU A 409 -14.10 20.67 -10.78
CA LEU A 409 -13.90 21.46 -12.00
C LEU A 409 -12.59 22.27 -11.94
N ASP A 410 -12.27 22.86 -10.79
CA ASP A 410 -11.01 23.55 -10.52
C ASP A 410 -9.81 22.58 -10.63
N ALA A 411 -10.00 21.33 -10.17
CA ALA A 411 -9.00 20.27 -10.33
C ALA A 411 -8.77 19.90 -11.80
N ILE A 412 -9.82 19.87 -12.63
CA ILE A 412 -9.72 19.66 -14.08
C ILE A 412 -9.04 20.86 -14.76
N ALA A 413 -9.42 22.08 -14.41
CA ALA A 413 -8.85 23.32 -14.97
C ALA A 413 -7.36 23.51 -14.60
N ALA A 414 -6.94 22.98 -13.44
CA ALA A 414 -5.56 23.00 -12.97
C ALA A 414 -4.68 21.85 -13.50
N LEU A 415 -5.21 20.95 -14.35
CA LEU A 415 -4.40 19.87 -14.93
C LEU A 415 -3.27 20.43 -15.82
N PRO A 416 -2.07 19.82 -15.78
CA PRO A 416 -0.98 20.18 -16.68
C PRO A 416 -1.37 19.89 -18.14
N GLN A 417 -0.99 20.78 -19.05
CA GLN A 417 -1.10 20.52 -20.48
C GLN A 417 -0.27 19.29 -20.86
N ARG A 418 -0.83 18.40 -21.69
CA ARG A 418 -0.11 17.19 -22.13
C ARG A 418 1.09 17.59 -22.98
N ARG A 419 2.24 16.95 -22.71
CA ARG A 419 3.47 17.16 -23.46
C ARG A 419 3.50 16.40 -24.79
N ASP A 420 2.76 15.30 -24.87
CA ASP A 420 2.56 14.52 -26.10
C ASP A 420 1.08 14.09 -26.21
N SER A 421 0.63 13.94 -27.45
CA SER A 421 -0.57 13.19 -27.86
C SER A 421 -0.53 11.70 -27.50
N ARG A 422 0.67 11.12 -27.35
CA ARG A 422 0.88 9.70 -27.07
C ARG A 422 0.74 9.33 -25.60
N SER A 423 1.16 10.22 -24.68
CA SER A 423 1.01 10.01 -23.24
C SER A 423 -0.46 10.02 -22.82
N ASP A 424 -0.83 9.04 -22.01
CA ASP A 424 -2.21 8.90 -21.53
C ASP A 424 -2.67 10.11 -20.69
N PRO A 425 -3.99 10.39 -20.67
CA PRO A 425 -4.55 11.44 -19.84
C PRO A 425 -4.31 11.24 -18.34
N ILE A 426 -4.28 12.33 -17.58
CA ILE A 426 -4.56 12.28 -16.13
C ILE A 426 -6.08 12.20 -15.97
N PHE A 427 -6.60 11.06 -15.54
CA PHE A 427 -8.05 10.84 -15.48
C PHE A 427 -8.66 11.21 -14.13
N GLU A 428 -7.91 11.24 -13.04
CA GLU A 428 -8.49 11.16 -11.70
C GLU A 428 -9.50 12.28 -11.38
N PRO A 429 -9.29 13.57 -11.74
CA PRO A 429 -10.31 14.61 -11.58
C PRO A 429 -11.52 14.40 -12.50
N HIS A 430 -11.27 14.09 -13.76
CA HIS A 430 -12.30 13.84 -14.78
C HIS A 430 -13.21 12.66 -14.38
N PHE A 431 -12.61 11.55 -13.98
CA PHE A 431 -13.32 10.36 -13.55
C PHE A 431 -14.04 10.56 -12.21
N LYS A 432 -13.47 11.35 -11.28
CA LYS A 432 -14.16 11.69 -10.03
C LYS A 432 -15.38 12.59 -10.28
N LEU A 433 -15.31 13.53 -11.23
CA LEU A 433 -16.48 14.31 -11.67
C LEU A 433 -17.59 13.38 -12.19
N PHE A 434 -17.24 12.44 -13.07
CA PHE A 434 -18.15 11.40 -13.55
C PHE A 434 -18.79 10.60 -12.40
N SER A 435 -17.98 10.12 -11.45
CA SER A 435 -18.45 9.35 -10.30
C SER A 435 -19.40 10.17 -9.40
N PHE A 436 -19.11 11.46 -9.18
CA PHE A 436 -19.93 12.36 -8.37
C PHE A 436 -21.25 12.71 -9.05
N VAL A 437 -21.22 13.18 -10.31
CA VAL A 437 -22.43 13.53 -11.07
C VAL A 437 -23.38 12.33 -11.16
N HIS A 438 -22.86 11.15 -11.49
CA HIS A 438 -23.64 9.91 -11.53
C HIS A 438 -24.31 9.63 -10.18
N LYS A 439 -23.57 9.71 -9.06
CA LYS A 439 -24.15 9.53 -7.72
C LYS A 439 -25.19 10.59 -7.37
N LEU A 440 -25.03 11.84 -7.81
CA LEU A 440 -26.01 12.92 -7.59
C LEU A 440 -27.31 12.67 -8.36
N VAL A 441 -27.23 12.18 -9.60
CA VAL A 441 -28.42 11.85 -10.40
C VAL A 441 -29.16 10.63 -9.83
N LEU A 442 -28.45 9.55 -9.44
CA LEU A 442 -29.09 8.40 -8.76
C LEU A 442 -29.75 8.76 -7.42
N ARG A 443 -29.32 9.86 -6.78
CA ARG A 443 -29.90 10.37 -5.51
C ARG A 443 -31.00 11.42 -5.72
N GLY A 444 -31.31 11.80 -6.96
CA GLY A 444 -32.23 12.90 -7.24
C GLY A 444 -31.73 14.28 -6.81
N ASN A 445 -30.44 14.43 -6.49
CA ASN A 445 -29.83 15.73 -6.14
C ASN A 445 -29.50 16.57 -7.39
N MET A 446 -29.58 15.98 -8.58
CA MET A 446 -29.27 16.58 -9.88
C MET A 446 -30.11 15.86 -10.95
N THR A 447 -30.61 16.57 -11.96
CA THR A 447 -31.35 15.93 -13.08
C THR A 447 -30.40 15.30 -14.11
N PRO A 448 -30.85 14.32 -14.93
CA PRO A 448 -30.08 13.78 -16.06
C PRO A 448 -29.57 14.85 -17.05
N ALA A 449 -30.37 15.90 -17.28
CA ALA A 449 -30.01 17.04 -18.12
C ALA A 449 -28.90 17.92 -17.50
N GLU A 450 -28.98 18.22 -16.21
CA GLU A 450 -27.91 18.94 -15.49
C GLU A 450 -26.64 18.11 -15.35
N GLY A 451 -26.78 16.80 -15.13
CA GLY A 451 -25.67 15.87 -15.03
C GLY A 451 -24.89 15.77 -16.33
N SER A 452 -25.56 15.48 -17.44
CA SER A 452 -24.93 15.43 -18.77
C SER A 452 -24.30 16.77 -19.16
N LYS A 453 -24.96 17.91 -18.89
CA LYS A 453 -24.40 19.26 -19.07
C LYS A 453 -23.13 19.48 -18.23
N THR A 454 -23.14 19.08 -16.95
CA THR A 454 -21.97 19.19 -16.04
C THR A 454 -20.81 18.34 -16.55
N LEU A 455 -21.09 17.18 -17.13
CA LEU A 455 -20.07 16.28 -17.65
C LEU A 455 -19.38 16.81 -18.92
N LEU A 456 -19.93 17.78 -19.66
CA LEU A 456 -19.25 18.37 -20.84
C LEU A 456 -17.90 19.05 -20.52
N ALA A 457 -17.64 19.37 -19.25
CA ALA A 457 -16.31 19.73 -18.75
C ALA A 457 -15.26 18.64 -19.06
N THR A 458 -15.65 17.36 -19.04
CA THR A 458 -14.82 16.24 -19.44
C THR A 458 -14.85 16.03 -20.97
N PRO A 459 -13.71 15.84 -21.65
CA PRO A 459 -13.68 15.59 -23.09
C PRO A 459 -14.51 14.38 -23.55
N TRP A 460 -14.57 13.33 -22.72
CA TRP A 460 -15.20 12.05 -23.06
C TRP A 460 -16.72 12.05 -23.01
N ALA A 461 -17.37 13.04 -22.39
CA ALA A 461 -18.82 13.21 -22.45
C ALA A 461 -19.30 13.93 -23.74
N ARG A 462 -18.37 14.47 -24.54
CA ARG A 462 -18.71 15.25 -25.74
C ARG A 462 -19.08 14.33 -26.90
N LYS A 463 -19.97 14.81 -27.77
CA LYS A 463 -20.54 14.04 -28.89
C LYS A 463 -21.20 12.73 -28.42
N ILE A 464 -21.94 12.79 -27.32
CA ILE A 464 -22.90 11.78 -26.87
C ILE A 464 -24.23 12.52 -26.76
N GLU A 465 -25.32 11.89 -27.18
CA GLU A 465 -26.66 12.48 -27.08
C GLU A 465 -27.06 12.60 -25.60
N PRO A 466 -27.57 13.76 -25.14
CA PRO A 466 -27.91 13.95 -23.74
C PRO A 466 -29.17 13.13 -23.37
N PRO A 467 -29.22 12.50 -22.19
CA PRO A 467 -30.38 11.73 -21.76
C PRO A 467 -31.52 12.67 -21.34
N GLU A 468 -32.68 12.51 -21.96
CA GLU A 468 -33.89 13.30 -21.67
C GLU A 468 -34.49 12.98 -20.29
N ASN A 469 -34.37 11.71 -19.86
CA ASN A 469 -34.98 11.18 -18.65
C ASN A 469 -34.05 10.23 -17.88
N MET A 470 -34.56 9.60 -16.83
CA MET A 470 -33.79 8.66 -15.99
C MET A 470 -33.50 7.33 -16.70
N GLU A 471 -34.39 6.87 -17.59
CA GLU A 471 -34.25 5.61 -18.32
C GLU A 471 -33.04 5.65 -19.28
N GLY A 472 -32.86 6.79 -19.96
CA GLY A 472 -31.70 7.04 -20.81
C GLY A 472 -30.39 7.28 -20.03
N TRP A 473 -30.43 7.51 -18.72
CA TRP A 473 -29.25 7.89 -17.93
C TRP A 473 -28.18 6.79 -17.91
N ASN A 474 -28.57 5.53 -17.68
CA ASN A 474 -27.63 4.41 -17.62
C ASN A 474 -26.96 4.16 -18.98
N ALA A 475 -27.69 4.28 -20.08
CA ALA A 475 -27.15 4.16 -21.44
C ALA A 475 -26.13 5.28 -21.76
N TYR A 476 -26.47 6.54 -21.44
CA TYR A 476 -25.55 7.68 -21.57
C TYR A 476 -24.26 7.46 -20.76
N ILE A 477 -24.41 7.03 -19.50
CA ILE A 477 -23.30 6.78 -18.59
C ILE A 477 -22.39 5.62 -19.05
N LEU A 478 -22.95 4.58 -19.66
CA LEU A 478 -22.18 3.49 -20.28
C LEU A 478 -21.41 3.95 -21.53
N GLU A 479 -21.99 4.80 -22.39
CA GLU A 479 -21.27 5.35 -23.54
C GLU A 479 -20.16 6.33 -23.12
N VAL A 480 -20.37 7.13 -22.07
CA VAL A 480 -19.31 7.93 -21.43
C VAL A 480 -18.18 7.02 -20.94
N LEU A 481 -18.52 5.93 -20.23
CA LEU A 481 -17.54 4.93 -19.78
C LEU A 481 -16.82 4.24 -20.93
N ARG A 482 -17.49 3.95 -22.06
CA ARG A 482 -16.89 3.33 -23.23
C ARG A 482 -15.88 4.25 -23.93
N LYS A 483 -16.17 5.56 -23.99
CA LYS A 483 -15.22 6.57 -24.50
C LYS A 483 -14.05 6.80 -23.55
N TYR A 484 -14.28 6.69 -22.25
CA TYR A 484 -13.21 6.60 -21.27
C TYR A 484 -12.35 5.33 -21.49
N LYS A 485 -12.97 4.13 -21.57
CA LYS A 485 -12.38 2.78 -21.84
C LYS A 485 -11.63 2.62 -23.18
N SER A 486 -11.41 3.71 -23.92
CA SER A 486 -10.75 3.72 -25.22
C SER A 486 -9.73 4.85 -25.35
N ALA A 487 -9.40 5.51 -24.24
CA ALA A 487 -8.60 6.73 -24.22
C ALA A 487 -7.44 6.71 -23.23
N ASP A 488 -7.45 5.79 -22.26
CA ASP A 488 -6.24 5.07 -21.85
C ASP A 488 -6.21 3.83 -22.76
N LYS A 489 -5.08 3.52 -23.37
CA LYS A 489 -5.03 2.66 -24.59
C LYS A 489 -4.99 1.14 -24.30
N SER A 490 -5.70 0.65 -23.27
CA SER A 490 -5.05 -0.28 -22.32
C SER A 490 -5.96 -1.24 -21.40
N ASN A 491 -5.44 -1.95 -20.34
CA ASN A 491 -6.08 -2.74 -19.17
C ASN A 491 -5.60 -2.67 -17.58
N TRP A 492 -5.03 -1.55 -17.00
CA TRP A 492 -4.53 -1.10 -15.63
C TRP A 492 -5.61 -0.20 -14.95
N HIS A 493 -5.42 1.17 -14.99
CA HIS A 493 -5.90 2.44 -14.35
C HIS A 493 -6.99 2.43 -13.25
N HIS A 494 -7.50 1.26 -12.99
CA HIS A 494 -8.30 0.84 -11.88
C HIS A 494 -9.71 1.51 -11.73
N ARG A 495 -10.24 2.30 -12.70
CA ARG A 495 -11.59 2.93 -12.58
C ARG A 495 -12.54 3.18 -13.81
N MET A 496 -12.76 2.29 -14.78
CA MET A 496 -13.97 2.32 -15.65
C MET A 496 -14.78 1.01 -15.73
N GLY A 497 -14.16 -0.15 -15.98
CA GLY A 497 -14.86 -1.44 -16.19
C GLY A 497 -15.80 -1.92 -15.06
N VAL A 498 -15.44 -1.83 -13.77
CA VAL A 498 -16.26 -2.41 -12.68
C VAL A 498 -17.54 -1.59 -12.40
N LYS A 499 -17.62 -0.33 -12.86
CA LYS A 499 -18.89 0.43 -12.84
C LYS A 499 -19.38 0.82 -14.23
N ALA A 500 -18.84 0.20 -15.28
CA ALA A 500 -19.71 -0.39 -16.29
C ALA A 500 -20.44 -1.60 -15.66
N ALA A 501 -19.74 -2.54 -15.04
CA ALA A 501 -20.33 -3.73 -14.40
C ALA A 501 -21.41 -3.41 -13.35
N HIS A 502 -21.19 -2.46 -12.43
CA HIS A 502 -22.23 -1.97 -11.51
C HIS A 502 -23.39 -1.24 -12.20
N VAL A 503 -23.19 -0.50 -13.29
CA VAL A 503 -24.33 0.12 -14.02
C VAL A 503 -25.19 -0.93 -14.71
N ILE A 504 -24.54 -1.98 -15.23
CA ILE A 504 -25.21 -3.13 -15.83
C ILE A 504 -25.93 -3.96 -14.76
N TYR A 505 -25.30 -4.15 -13.59
CA TYR A 505 -25.80 -5.06 -12.54
C TYR A 505 -26.79 -4.41 -11.59
N ASP A 506 -26.43 -3.28 -10.95
CA ASP A 506 -27.16 -2.71 -9.82
C ASP A 506 -28.62 -2.33 -10.21
N ASP A 507 -28.86 -2.06 -11.50
CA ASP A 507 -30.13 -1.67 -12.13
C ASP A 507 -31.16 -2.81 -12.20
N GLN A 508 -30.75 -4.03 -12.61
CA GLN A 508 -31.69 -5.14 -12.87
C GLN A 508 -31.45 -6.38 -12.01
N GLN A 509 -30.21 -6.59 -11.54
CA GLN A 509 -29.77 -7.68 -10.67
C GLN A 509 -30.21 -9.09 -11.11
N ASN A 510 -30.48 -9.29 -12.40
CA ASN A 510 -30.91 -10.57 -12.99
C ASN A 510 -29.72 -11.36 -13.57
N ALA A 511 -29.95 -12.62 -13.98
CA ALA A 511 -28.89 -13.49 -14.49
C ALA A 511 -28.17 -12.93 -15.74
N THR A 512 -28.87 -12.24 -16.64
CA THR A 512 -28.29 -11.61 -17.83
C THR A 512 -27.37 -10.45 -17.46
N ALA A 513 -27.82 -9.59 -16.55
CA ALA A 513 -27.04 -8.50 -15.98
C ALA A 513 -25.81 -9.02 -15.20
N ALA A 514 -25.97 -10.11 -14.43
CA ALA A 514 -24.87 -10.79 -13.75
C ALA A 514 -23.84 -11.37 -14.71
N ILE A 515 -24.26 -11.98 -15.84
CA ILE A 515 -23.34 -12.48 -16.88
C ILE A 515 -22.55 -11.33 -17.52
N ALA A 516 -23.22 -10.24 -17.90
CA ALA A 516 -22.57 -9.08 -18.52
C ALA A 516 -21.62 -8.35 -17.55
N ALA A 517 -22.03 -8.17 -16.29
CA ALA A 517 -21.16 -7.64 -15.24
C ALA A 517 -19.97 -8.58 -14.95
N LYS A 518 -20.17 -9.90 -14.93
CA LYS A 518 -19.09 -10.89 -14.81
C LYS A 518 -18.10 -10.77 -15.98
N GLN A 519 -18.55 -10.51 -17.20
CA GLN A 519 -17.66 -10.33 -18.37
C GLN A 519 -16.78 -9.08 -18.23
N GLU A 520 -17.35 -7.93 -17.85
CA GLU A 520 -16.58 -6.72 -17.54
C GLU A 520 -15.58 -6.95 -16.40
N LEU A 521 -15.99 -7.63 -15.31
CA LEU A 521 -15.08 -8.00 -14.22
C LEU A 521 -13.98 -8.99 -14.64
N SER A 522 -14.23 -9.87 -15.62
CA SER A 522 -13.28 -10.90 -16.02
C SER A 522 -12.06 -10.35 -16.76
N GLN A 523 -12.18 -9.21 -17.45
CA GLN A 523 -11.06 -8.49 -18.09
C GLN A 523 -9.98 -8.13 -17.06
N ILE A 524 -10.43 -7.76 -15.87
CA ILE A 524 -9.63 -7.25 -14.74
C ILE A 524 -8.97 -8.40 -13.95
N PHE A 525 -9.55 -9.59 -14.01
CA PHE A 525 -9.01 -10.80 -13.38
C PHE A 525 -8.19 -11.67 -14.36
N THR A 526 -7.52 -11.07 -15.34
CA THR A 526 -6.59 -11.74 -16.27
C THR A 526 -5.25 -12.10 -15.59
N LYS A 527 -4.25 -12.57 -16.36
CA LYS A 527 -2.99 -13.12 -15.81
C LYS A 527 -1.94 -12.06 -15.45
N THR A 528 -1.98 -10.87 -16.05
CA THR A 528 -0.87 -9.89 -16.04
C THR A 528 -0.89 -8.93 -14.84
N LEU A 529 -1.39 -9.40 -13.68
CA LEU A 529 -1.66 -8.56 -12.50
C LEU A 529 -0.40 -8.13 -11.74
N THR A 530 0.33 -7.18 -12.32
CA THR A 530 1.40 -6.40 -11.69
C THR A 530 0.83 -5.32 -10.77
N ILE A 531 1.65 -4.78 -9.86
CA ILE A 531 1.24 -3.66 -9.01
C ILE A 531 0.83 -2.41 -9.80
N GLN A 532 1.32 -2.22 -11.02
CA GLN A 532 0.99 -1.08 -11.86
C GLN A 532 -0.48 -1.13 -12.32
N VAL A 533 -1.02 -2.34 -12.58
CA VAL A 533 -2.46 -2.56 -12.89
C VAL A 533 -3.33 -2.00 -11.78
N TRP A 534 -2.97 -2.33 -10.55
CA TRP A 534 -3.74 -1.99 -9.35
C TRP A 534 -3.39 -0.60 -8.80
N ARG A 535 -2.29 0.04 -9.22
CA ARG A 535 -1.85 1.35 -8.72
C ARG A 535 -1.55 2.35 -9.86
N PRO A 536 -2.55 3.15 -10.28
CA PRO A 536 -2.37 4.38 -11.05
C PRO A 536 -1.41 5.35 -10.36
N GLU A 537 -0.73 6.20 -11.13
CA GLU A 537 0.35 7.06 -10.63
C GLU A 537 -0.10 7.96 -9.45
N PHE A 538 -1.28 8.56 -9.54
CA PHE A 538 -1.79 9.49 -8.52
C PHE A 538 -2.75 8.83 -7.51
N GLU A 539 -2.83 7.49 -7.49
CA GLU A 539 -3.60 6.76 -6.50
C GLU A 539 -2.88 6.66 -5.15
N ARG A 540 -3.64 6.75 -4.05
CA ARG A 540 -3.10 6.66 -2.70
C ARG A 540 -2.48 5.26 -2.46
N PRO A 541 -1.25 5.17 -1.94
CA PRO A 541 -0.66 3.91 -1.47
C PRO A 541 -1.57 3.09 -0.57
N GLY A 542 -1.50 1.76 -0.69
CA GLY A 542 -2.29 0.78 0.06
C GLY A 542 -3.78 0.72 -0.24
N ARG A 543 -4.37 1.75 -0.87
CA ARG A 543 -5.80 1.78 -1.20
C ARG A 543 -6.16 0.76 -2.29
N HIS A 544 -5.22 0.38 -3.14
CA HIS A 544 -5.39 -0.65 -4.17
C HIS A 544 -5.72 -2.04 -3.60
N PHE A 545 -5.07 -2.48 -2.52
CA PHE A 545 -5.43 -3.77 -1.87
C PHE A 545 -6.87 -3.81 -1.33
N VAL A 546 -7.43 -2.64 -1.00
CA VAL A 546 -8.84 -2.50 -0.59
C VAL A 546 -9.78 -2.67 -1.80
N TYR A 547 -9.37 -2.16 -2.95
CA TYR A 547 -10.07 -2.31 -4.21
C TYR A 547 -10.06 -3.76 -4.69
N THR A 548 -8.89 -4.42 -4.75
CA THR A 548 -8.79 -5.85 -5.08
C THR A 548 -9.72 -6.71 -4.22
N THR A 549 -9.75 -6.47 -2.90
CA THR A 549 -10.69 -7.14 -1.97
C THR A 549 -12.16 -6.86 -2.32
N ARG A 550 -12.54 -5.59 -2.56
CA ARG A 550 -13.93 -5.20 -2.88
C ARG A 550 -14.46 -5.88 -4.14
N TYR A 551 -13.65 -6.10 -5.17
CA TYR A 551 -14.14 -6.72 -6.41
C TYR A 551 -14.08 -8.23 -6.38
N VAL A 552 -13.21 -8.82 -5.56
CA VAL A 552 -13.35 -10.24 -5.23
C VAL A 552 -14.70 -10.45 -4.54
N TYR A 553 -15.11 -9.62 -3.57
CA TYR A 553 -16.45 -9.70 -2.99
C TYR A 553 -17.58 -9.53 -4.03
N PHE A 554 -17.52 -8.52 -4.91
CA PHE A 554 -18.54 -8.33 -5.96
C PHE A 554 -18.59 -9.51 -6.95
N PHE A 555 -17.45 -9.97 -7.43
CA PHE A 555 -17.34 -11.11 -8.34
C PHE A 555 -17.83 -12.41 -7.68
N VAL A 556 -17.51 -12.65 -6.40
CA VAL A 556 -18.06 -13.77 -5.61
C VAL A 556 -19.58 -13.73 -5.56
N GLY A 557 -20.19 -12.56 -5.36
CA GLY A 557 -21.65 -12.39 -5.40
C GLY A 557 -22.26 -12.75 -6.76
N LEU A 558 -21.63 -12.34 -7.86
CA LEU A 558 -22.07 -12.73 -9.22
C LEU A 558 -21.90 -14.23 -9.47
N LEU A 559 -20.82 -14.85 -8.99
CA LEU A 559 -20.57 -16.28 -9.14
C LEU A 559 -21.54 -17.12 -8.30
N ASP A 560 -21.91 -16.67 -7.10
CA ASP A 560 -22.94 -17.30 -6.25
C ASP A 560 -24.31 -17.25 -6.94
N GLN A 561 -24.70 -16.08 -7.47
CA GLN A 561 -25.97 -15.92 -8.19
C GLN A 561 -26.04 -16.78 -9.47
N LEU A 562 -24.92 -16.97 -10.16
CA LEU A 562 -24.83 -17.76 -11.40
C LEU A 562 -24.54 -19.26 -11.16
N ASP A 563 -24.48 -19.70 -9.90
CA ASP A 563 -24.08 -21.05 -9.44
C ASP A 563 -22.74 -21.55 -10.01
N ASP A 564 -21.85 -20.64 -10.40
CA ASP A 564 -20.59 -20.94 -11.10
C ASP A 564 -19.46 -21.34 -10.13
N ARG A 565 -19.60 -22.56 -9.60
CA ARG A 565 -18.61 -23.24 -8.75
C ARG A 565 -17.21 -23.27 -9.41
N ALA A 566 -17.14 -23.46 -10.73
CA ALA A 566 -15.87 -23.67 -11.45
C ALA A 566 -15.02 -22.41 -11.52
N SER A 567 -15.64 -21.23 -11.69
CA SER A 567 -14.93 -19.95 -11.58
C SER A 567 -14.59 -19.61 -10.13
N LEU A 568 -15.45 -19.96 -9.17
CA LEU A 568 -15.21 -19.64 -7.75
C LEU A 568 -14.04 -20.46 -7.17
N ASP A 569 -13.88 -21.73 -7.54
CA ASP A 569 -12.70 -22.54 -7.19
C ASP A 569 -11.39 -21.89 -7.68
N GLN A 570 -11.35 -21.44 -8.95
CA GLN A 570 -10.19 -20.78 -9.53
C GLN A 570 -9.85 -19.46 -8.83
N LEU A 571 -10.88 -18.70 -8.44
CA LEU A 571 -10.74 -17.46 -7.67
C LEU A 571 -10.20 -17.76 -6.26
N LEU A 572 -10.79 -18.73 -5.56
CA LEU A 572 -10.41 -19.19 -4.23
C LEU A 572 -8.93 -19.63 -4.21
N ARG A 573 -8.49 -20.47 -5.15
CA ARG A 573 -7.07 -20.87 -5.29
C ARG A 573 -6.13 -19.69 -5.55
N ARG A 574 -6.59 -18.68 -6.29
CA ARG A 574 -5.82 -17.45 -6.56
C ARG A 574 -5.70 -16.57 -5.31
N VAL A 575 -6.80 -16.33 -4.61
CA VAL A 575 -6.83 -15.57 -3.34
C VAL A 575 -5.97 -16.25 -2.28
N ARG A 576 -5.95 -17.60 -2.21
CA ARG A 576 -5.08 -18.32 -1.28
C ARG A 576 -3.59 -18.07 -1.51
N LYS A 577 -3.18 -17.95 -2.79
CA LYS A 577 -1.78 -17.82 -3.22
C LYS A 577 -1.25 -16.38 -3.09
N LYS A 578 -2.09 -15.38 -3.33
CA LYS A 578 -1.74 -13.95 -3.37
C LYS A 578 -2.10 -13.21 -2.07
N GLN A 579 -1.75 -13.76 -0.89
CA GLN A 579 -2.22 -13.22 0.40
C GLN A 579 -1.87 -11.73 0.64
N GLY A 580 -0.73 -11.28 0.13
CA GLY A 580 -0.27 -9.89 0.20
C GLY A 580 -1.01 -8.91 -0.73
N ASP A 581 -1.92 -9.39 -1.59
CA ASP A 581 -2.62 -8.56 -2.58
C ASP A 581 -4.01 -8.09 -2.10
N PHE A 582 -4.40 -8.44 -0.86
CA PHE A 582 -5.76 -8.25 -0.35
C PHE A 582 -5.79 -7.60 1.04
N PHE A 583 -6.59 -6.54 1.17
CA PHE A 583 -6.98 -5.99 2.46
C PHE A 583 -7.89 -6.97 3.21
N ASN A 584 -7.64 -7.16 4.51
CA ASN A 584 -8.36 -8.10 5.39
C ASN A 584 -8.38 -9.56 4.84
N HIS A 585 -7.26 -10.05 4.28
CA HIS A 585 -7.16 -11.34 3.57
C HIS A 585 -7.85 -12.51 4.27
N THR A 586 -7.63 -12.69 5.58
CA THR A 586 -8.21 -13.78 6.38
C THR A 586 -9.74 -13.78 6.38
N LYS A 587 -10.37 -12.59 6.37
CA LYS A 587 -11.84 -12.48 6.34
C LYS A 587 -12.39 -12.69 4.93
N LEU A 588 -11.73 -12.12 3.92
CA LEU A 588 -12.02 -12.40 2.52
C LEU A 588 -11.96 -13.91 2.22
N TRP A 589 -10.95 -14.60 2.76
CA TRP A 589 -10.80 -16.06 2.66
C TRP A 589 -11.98 -16.81 3.31
N GLU A 590 -12.33 -16.47 4.55
CA GLU A 590 -13.46 -17.07 5.28
C GLU A 590 -14.78 -16.91 4.51
N ASP A 591 -15.08 -15.70 4.01
CA ASP A 591 -16.34 -15.40 3.32
C ASP A 591 -16.42 -16.11 1.94
N ILE A 592 -15.31 -16.23 1.22
CA ILE A 592 -15.22 -17.03 -0.01
C ILE A 592 -15.46 -18.51 0.29
N CYS A 593 -14.82 -19.06 1.33
CA CYS A 593 -14.98 -20.46 1.70
C CYS A 593 -16.41 -20.78 2.17
N LEU A 594 -17.05 -19.88 2.91
CA LEU A 594 -18.47 -20.00 3.29
C LEU A 594 -19.39 -19.97 2.07
N THR A 595 -19.13 -19.10 1.10
CA THR A 595 -19.91 -19.03 -0.15
C THR A 595 -19.72 -20.30 -0.98
N TYR A 596 -18.49 -20.77 -1.16
CA TYR A 596 -18.17 -22.01 -1.87
C TYR A 596 -18.83 -23.24 -1.22
N ALA A 597 -18.86 -23.31 0.11
CA ALA A 597 -19.56 -24.36 0.84
C ALA A 597 -21.08 -24.35 0.62
N LYS A 598 -21.71 -23.17 0.62
CA LYS A 598 -23.15 -23.00 0.28
C LYS A 598 -23.44 -23.49 -1.14
N MET A 599 -22.63 -23.11 -2.13
CA MET A 599 -22.77 -23.58 -3.51
C MET A 599 -22.63 -25.11 -3.63
N ILE A 600 -21.67 -25.70 -2.91
CA ILE A 600 -21.52 -27.16 -2.85
C ILE A 600 -22.77 -27.83 -2.25
N ARG A 601 -23.35 -27.29 -1.16
CA ARG A 601 -24.59 -27.82 -0.58
C ARG A 601 -25.79 -27.70 -1.53
N ARG A 602 -25.93 -26.58 -2.26
CA ARG A 602 -26.94 -26.43 -3.32
C ARG A 602 -26.78 -27.48 -4.42
N ALA A 603 -25.56 -27.65 -4.93
CA ALA A 603 -25.26 -28.62 -5.99
C ALA A 603 -25.51 -30.08 -5.55
N ALA A 604 -25.29 -30.41 -4.28
CA ALA A 604 -25.61 -31.71 -3.69
C ALA A 604 -27.08 -31.89 -3.26
N LYS A 605 -27.88 -30.81 -3.26
CA LYS A 605 -29.27 -30.74 -2.76
C LYS A 605 -29.41 -31.12 -1.28
N ILE A 606 -28.50 -30.65 -0.43
CA ILE A 606 -28.47 -30.96 1.01
C ILE A 606 -28.58 -29.70 1.90
N SER A 607 -29.16 -29.87 3.08
CA SER A 607 -29.11 -28.89 4.17
C SER A 607 -27.79 -28.96 4.94
N GLU A 608 -27.59 -28.04 5.88
CA GLU A 608 -26.52 -28.09 6.87
C GLU A 608 -26.94 -28.97 8.06
N GLY A 609 -26.09 -29.89 8.51
CA GLY A 609 -26.43 -30.88 9.53
C GLY A 609 -27.19 -32.08 8.98
N HIS A 610 -27.05 -32.35 7.67
CA HIS A 610 -27.67 -33.49 7.01
C HIS A 610 -27.13 -34.81 7.56
N GLU A 611 -25.86 -34.87 7.96
CA GLU A 611 -25.26 -36.07 8.54
C GLU A 611 -25.89 -36.47 9.89
N GLU A 612 -26.38 -35.50 10.68
CA GLU A 612 -27.11 -35.79 11.91
C GLU A 612 -28.43 -36.51 11.66
N SER A 613 -29.14 -36.23 10.56
CA SER A 613 -30.35 -36.99 10.22
C SER A 613 -30.06 -38.44 9.81
N VAL A 614 -28.93 -38.67 9.12
CA VAL A 614 -28.57 -39.97 8.52
C VAL A 614 -27.84 -40.89 9.49
N PHE A 615 -26.91 -40.37 10.30
CA PHE A 615 -26.01 -41.19 11.12
C PHE A 615 -26.37 -41.25 12.60
N LYS A 616 -27.13 -40.31 13.15
CA LYS A 616 -27.61 -40.31 14.54
C LYS A 616 -28.58 -41.48 14.88
N PRO A 617 -29.40 -41.99 13.94
CA PRO A 617 -30.27 -43.14 14.21
C PRO A 617 -29.56 -44.51 14.25
N ILE A 618 -28.35 -44.64 13.68
CA ILE A 618 -27.69 -45.94 13.49
C ILE A 618 -26.55 -46.19 14.48
N GLY A 619 -26.33 -47.47 14.81
CA GLY A 619 -25.25 -47.89 15.72
C GLY A 619 -23.87 -47.83 15.07
N TRP A 620 -22.81 -47.76 15.89
CA TRP A 620 -21.41 -47.80 15.40
C TRP A 620 -21.10 -49.06 14.57
N GLU A 621 -21.58 -50.22 14.98
CA GLU A 621 -21.35 -51.49 14.27
C GLU A 621 -22.07 -51.52 12.91
N GLU A 622 -23.31 -51.01 12.88
CA GLU A 622 -24.10 -50.87 11.66
C GLU A 622 -23.44 -49.87 10.69
N PHE A 623 -23.02 -48.70 11.18
CA PHE A 623 -22.26 -47.71 10.41
C PHE A 623 -20.98 -48.32 9.86
N SER A 624 -20.18 -49.00 10.69
CA SER A 624 -18.91 -49.61 10.27
C SER A 624 -19.12 -50.67 9.19
N THR A 625 -20.18 -51.49 9.31
CA THR A 625 -20.51 -52.55 8.34
C THR A 625 -21.05 -51.98 7.04
N LYS A 626 -22.03 -51.06 7.09
CA LYS A 626 -22.64 -50.47 5.89
C LYS A 626 -21.67 -49.56 5.14
N THR A 627 -20.80 -48.81 5.83
CA THR A 627 -19.76 -47.99 5.17
C THR A 627 -18.66 -48.83 4.53
N ALA A 628 -18.25 -49.95 5.13
CA ALA A 628 -17.32 -50.88 4.49
C ALA A 628 -17.90 -51.52 3.22
N ARG A 629 -19.20 -51.87 3.22
CA ARG A 629 -19.90 -52.32 2.00
C ARG A 629 -19.93 -51.22 0.93
N LEU A 630 -20.22 -49.96 1.31
CA LEU A 630 -20.23 -48.80 0.41
C LEU A 630 -18.87 -48.53 -0.26
N GLU A 631 -17.77 -48.71 0.48
CA GLU A 631 -16.41 -48.67 -0.08
C GLU A 631 -16.16 -49.82 -1.06
N SER A 632 -16.71 -51.02 -0.82
CA SER A 632 -16.49 -52.22 -1.65
C SER A 632 -17.37 -52.30 -2.92
N LEU A 633 -18.51 -51.62 -2.98
CA LEU A 633 -19.45 -51.67 -4.12
C LEU A 633 -18.73 -51.41 -5.46
N PRO A 634 -18.81 -52.32 -6.47
CA PRO A 634 -18.08 -52.16 -7.74
C PRO A 634 -18.65 -51.03 -8.60
N HIS A 635 -19.95 -50.79 -8.50
CA HIS A 635 -20.65 -49.67 -9.12
C HIS A 635 -21.49 -48.95 -8.05
N LEU A 636 -21.50 -47.62 -8.10
CA LEU A 636 -22.33 -46.77 -7.25
C LEU A 636 -23.51 -46.22 -8.08
N GLY A 637 -24.61 -45.86 -7.42
CA GLY A 637 -25.79 -45.27 -8.08
C GLY A 637 -25.44 -43.99 -8.86
N PRO A 638 -26.15 -43.65 -9.94
CA PRO A 638 -25.69 -42.68 -10.94
C PRO A 638 -25.43 -41.25 -10.43
N GLU A 639 -26.18 -40.77 -9.42
CA GLU A 639 -25.91 -39.45 -8.79
C GLU A 639 -24.58 -39.42 -8.01
N SER A 640 -24.05 -40.57 -7.60
CA SER A 640 -22.87 -40.69 -6.73
C SER A 640 -21.62 -40.05 -7.31
N GLN A 641 -21.46 -40.06 -8.64
CA GLN A 641 -20.29 -39.46 -9.29
C GLN A 641 -20.23 -37.95 -9.09
N ALA A 642 -21.38 -37.26 -9.11
CA ALA A 642 -21.46 -35.83 -8.85
C ALA A 642 -21.18 -35.49 -7.38
N ILE A 643 -21.69 -36.32 -6.45
CA ILE A 643 -21.42 -36.17 -5.01
C ILE A 643 -19.95 -36.46 -4.67
N LEU A 644 -19.32 -37.46 -5.29
CA LEU A 644 -17.89 -37.75 -5.12
C LEU A 644 -17.01 -36.59 -5.60
N GLU A 645 -17.34 -35.95 -6.73
CA GLU A 645 -16.65 -34.76 -7.22
C GLU A 645 -16.79 -33.56 -6.25
N LEU A 646 -17.99 -33.33 -5.72
CA LEU A 646 -18.24 -32.30 -4.68
C LEU A 646 -17.49 -32.60 -3.37
N LEU A 647 -17.40 -33.88 -2.99
CA LEU A 647 -16.67 -34.35 -1.82
C LEU A 647 -15.14 -34.19 -1.99
N ARG A 648 -14.63 -34.42 -3.21
CA ARG A 648 -13.24 -34.11 -3.57
C ARG A 648 -12.95 -32.61 -3.46
N ASP A 649 -13.81 -31.75 -3.99
CA ASP A 649 -13.65 -30.30 -3.89
C ASP A 649 -13.63 -29.83 -2.41
N ALA A 650 -14.54 -30.34 -1.58
CA ALA A 650 -14.57 -30.03 -0.14
C ALA A 650 -13.28 -30.47 0.59
N LEU A 651 -12.76 -31.67 0.27
CA LEU A 651 -11.49 -32.17 0.78
C LEU A 651 -10.28 -31.35 0.29
N GLU A 652 -10.27 -30.93 -0.98
CA GLU A 652 -9.23 -30.06 -1.54
C GLU A 652 -9.23 -28.67 -0.87
N VAL A 653 -10.39 -28.03 -0.68
CA VAL A 653 -10.48 -26.73 0.00
C VAL A 653 -10.10 -26.83 1.48
N LYS A 654 -10.49 -27.90 2.18
CA LYS A 654 -10.01 -28.18 3.55
C LYS A 654 -8.48 -28.26 3.64
N LYS A 655 -7.85 -28.94 2.67
CA LYS A 655 -6.38 -29.07 2.57
C LYS A 655 -5.73 -27.72 2.22
N LEU A 656 -6.35 -26.95 1.31
CA LEU A 656 -5.89 -25.62 0.86
C LEU A 656 -5.98 -24.52 1.93
N ASN A 657 -6.96 -24.61 2.84
CA ASN A 657 -7.09 -23.70 3.99
C ASN A 657 -5.80 -23.63 4.81
N ASN A 658 -5.22 -24.78 5.15
CA ASN A 658 -4.00 -24.90 5.96
C ASN A 658 -4.06 -24.01 7.23
N ASN A 659 -5.11 -24.22 8.04
CA ASN A 659 -5.40 -23.54 9.31
C ASN A 659 -5.60 -22.00 9.24
N LEU A 660 -5.85 -21.42 8.06
CA LEU A 660 -6.12 -19.98 7.91
C LEU A 660 -7.48 -19.56 8.52
N MET A 661 -8.49 -20.43 8.45
CA MET A 661 -9.73 -20.37 9.24
C MET A 661 -9.99 -21.67 10.01
N LYS A 662 -10.92 -21.65 10.98
CA LYS A 662 -11.37 -22.86 11.71
C LYS A 662 -11.85 -23.93 10.74
N ILE A 663 -11.45 -25.18 10.94
CA ILE A 663 -11.75 -26.26 10.00
C ILE A 663 -13.19 -26.78 10.05
N THR A 664 -13.93 -26.50 11.13
CA THR A 664 -15.24 -27.09 11.48
C THR A 664 -16.23 -27.11 10.32
N MET A 665 -16.47 -25.97 9.67
CA MET A 665 -17.38 -25.86 8.52
C MET A 665 -17.02 -26.83 7.37
N PHE A 666 -15.74 -27.07 7.10
CA PHE A 666 -15.33 -28.07 6.11
C PHE A 666 -15.53 -29.50 6.63
N GLU A 667 -15.37 -29.74 7.93
CA GLU A 667 -15.61 -31.05 8.55
C GLU A 667 -17.09 -31.44 8.48
N ASP A 668 -17.98 -30.49 8.73
CA ASP A 668 -19.42 -30.67 8.67
C ASP A 668 -19.88 -30.82 7.20
N LEU A 669 -19.40 -29.98 6.28
CA LEU A 669 -19.66 -30.10 4.82
C LEU A 669 -19.24 -31.46 4.25
N ILE A 670 -18.07 -31.98 4.63
CA ILE A 670 -17.59 -33.31 4.23
C ILE A 670 -18.53 -34.41 4.77
N ALA A 671 -19.07 -34.22 5.97
CA ALA A 671 -19.99 -35.18 6.58
C ALA A 671 -21.39 -35.13 5.93
N ASP A 672 -21.94 -33.94 5.65
CA ASP A 672 -23.20 -33.76 4.91
C ASP A 672 -23.14 -34.47 3.54
N LEU A 673 -22.06 -34.26 2.79
CA LEU A 673 -21.82 -34.87 1.47
C LEU A 673 -21.64 -36.39 1.54
N TYR A 674 -20.92 -36.90 2.55
CA TYR A 674 -20.75 -38.34 2.73
C TYR A 674 -22.05 -39.02 3.18
N ALA A 675 -22.85 -38.36 4.02
CA ALA A 675 -24.21 -38.81 4.36
C ALA A 675 -25.09 -38.92 3.11
N ARG A 676 -25.05 -37.92 2.23
CA ARG A 676 -25.80 -37.94 0.97
C ARG A 676 -25.36 -39.07 0.02
N LEU A 677 -24.04 -39.30 -0.10
CA LEU A 677 -23.48 -40.41 -0.87
C LEU A 677 -23.93 -41.78 -0.31
N TYR A 678 -24.02 -41.90 1.01
CA TYR A 678 -24.52 -43.09 1.70
C TYR A 678 -26.02 -43.32 1.46
N GLU A 679 -26.86 -42.28 1.54
CA GLU A 679 -28.31 -42.38 1.23
C GLU A 679 -28.55 -42.91 -0.19
N ILE A 680 -27.91 -42.31 -1.20
CA ILE A 680 -28.07 -42.65 -2.62
C ILE A 680 -27.80 -44.14 -2.88
N ASN A 681 -26.90 -44.75 -2.12
CA ASN A 681 -26.50 -46.16 -2.28
C ASN A 681 -27.14 -47.09 -1.24
N THR A 682 -27.91 -46.56 -0.26
CA THR A 682 -28.54 -47.36 0.80
C THR A 682 -29.44 -48.50 0.28
N PRO A 683 -30.24 -48.33 -0.80
CA PRO A 683 -30.99 -49.44 -1.39
C PRO A 683 -30.08 -50.61 -1.79
N HIS A 684 -29.00 -50.34 -2.52
CA HIS A 684 -28.03 -51.36 -2.96
C HIS A 684 -27.28 -52.02 -1.79
N LEU A 685 -27.02 -51.28 -0.71
CA LEU A 685 -26.45 -51.84 0.52
C LEU A 685 -27.41 -52.80 1.25
N VAL A 686 -28.73 -52.61 1.09
CA VAL A 686 -29.76 -53.54 1.61
C VAL A 686 -29.93 -54.74 0.68
N GLU A 687 -29.98 -54.53 -0.65
CA GLU A 687 -30.05 -55.60 -1.65
C GLU A 687 -28.88 -56.58 -1.49
N GLN A 688 -27.64 -56.07 -1.45
CA GLN A 688 -26.44 -56.88 -1.22
C GLN A 688 -26.50 -57.62 0.13
N ALA A 689 -26.98 -56.96 1.20
CA ALA A 689 -27.14 -57.62 2.50
C ALA A 689 -28.18 -58.76 2.47
N THR A 690 -29.24 -58.63 1.67
CA THR A 690 -30.22 -59.71 1.49
C THR A 690 -29.70 -60.86 0.62
N GLU A 691 -28.90 -60.60 -0.42
CA GLU A 691 -28.29 -61.68 -1.20
C GLU A 691 -27.19 -62.41 -0.41
N GLU A 692 -26.30 -61.70 0.30
CA GLU A 692 -25.31 -62.33 1.20
C GLU A 692 -25.98 -63.22 2.27
N ASN A 693 -27.17 -62.85 2.76
CA ASN A 693 -27.93 -63.66 3.71
C ASN A 693 -28.65 -64.84 3.04
N LYS A 694 -29.16 -64.69 1.81
CA LYS A 694 -29.73 -65.79 1.01
C LYS A 694 -28.66 -66.82 0.64
N GLU A 695 -27.42 -66.39 0.35
CA GLU A 695 -26.30 -67.30 0.11
C GLU A 695 -25.90 -68.07 1.37
N LYS A 696 -25.79 -67.39 2.53
CA LYS A 696 -25.52 -68.08 3.81
C LYS A 696 -26.60 -69.12 4.14
N MET A 697 -27.87 -68.78 3.97
CA MET A 697 -28.98 -69.73 4.14
C MET A 697 -28.98 -70.89 3.13
N LYS A 698 -28.34 -70.74 1.95
CA LYS A 698 -28.10 -71.86 1.02
C LYS A 698 -26.92 -72.74 1.45
N VAL A 699 -25.87 -72.16 2.01
CA VAL A 699 -24.66 -72.88 2.45
C VAL A 699 -24.94 -73.71 3.69
N ASP A 700 -25.68 -73.19 4.68
CA ASP A 700 -26.07 -73.93 5.89
C ASP A 700 -26.94 -75.17 5.58
N HIS A 701 -27.62 -75.20 4.43
CA HIS A 701 -28.43 -76.34 3.98
C HIS A 701 -27.64 -77.43 3.22
N LEU A 702 -26.32 -77.25 3.04
CA LEU A 702 -25.43 -78.20 2.35
C LEU A 702 -24.44 -78.92 3.27
N MET A 703 -24.46 -78.66 4.59
CA MET A 703 -23.51 -79.18 5.57
C MET A 703 -24.20 -79.88 6.76
N VAL A 704 -25.00 -80.91 6.48
CA VAL A 704 -25.49 -81.86 7.48
C VAL A 704 -25.19 -83.29 7.02
N GLY A 705 -24.21 -83.94 7.67
CA GLY A 705 -23.76 -85.28 7.33
C GLY A 705 -23.24 -86.06 8.55
N GLU A 706 -24.05 -87.03 8.97
CA GLU A 706 -23.75 -88.14 9.89
C GLU A 706 -23.42 -87.85 11.37
N VAL A 707 -23.76 -88.83 12.21
CA VAL A 707 -23.67 -88.83 13.69
C VAL A 707 -23.30 -90.24 14.16
N PRO A 708 -22.40 -90.40 15.13
CA PRO A 708 -22.56 -91.44 16.16
C PRO A 708 -22.67 -90.88 17.60
N PRO A 709 -23.15 -91.66 18.59
CA PRO A 709 -23.68 -91.13 19.86
C PRO A 709 -22.94 -91.55 21.15
N GLU A 710 -23.51 -91.16 22.31
CA GLU A 710 -23.20 -91.57 23.70
C GLU A 710 -21.92 -90.95 24.35
N ALA A 711 -21.79 -90.74 25.67
CA ALA A 711 -22.65 -91.12 26.81
C ALA A 711 -22.70 -90.08 27.98
N SER A 712 -23.88 -89.93 28.57
CA SER A 712 -24.21 -89.90 30.02
C SER A 712 -23.43 -89.12 31.11
N THR A 713 -24.10 -88.07 31.64
CA THR A 713 -24.42 -87.84 33.09
C THR A 713 -23.35 -87.18 34.05
N PRO A 714 -23.69 -86.71 35.29
CA PRO A 714 -24.03 -85.29 35.50
C PRO A 714 -23.31 -84.61 36.73
N PRO A 715 -23.94 -83.85 37.66
CA PRO A 715 -23.95 -82.37 37.63
C PRO A 715 -23.48 -81.67 38.92
N THR A 716 -23.13 -80.37 38.86
CA THR A 716 -23.10 -79.53 40.07
C THR A 716 -23.38 -78.03 39.85
N ALA A 717 -24.20 -77.48 40.75
CA ALA A 717 -24.24 -76.10 41.29
C ALA A 717 -24.15 -74.87 40.34
N VAL A 718 -25.27 -74.14 40.28
CA VAL A 718 -25.26 -72.67 40.27
C VAL A 718 -24.76 -72.17 41.66
N PRO A 719 -24.21 -70.96 41.76
CA PRO A 719 -24.95 -69.96 42.53
C PRO A 719 -25.08 -68.61 41.79
N ALA A 720 -26.19 -67.92 42.03
CA ALA A 720 -26.42 -66.58 41.48
C ALA A 720 -25.78 -65.49 42.35
N SER A 721 -25.46 -64.36 41.72
CA SER A 721 -25.22 -63.09 42.41
C SER A 721 -25.80 -61.95 41.56
N ASP A 722 -26.95 -61.41 41.95
CA ASP A 722 -27.51 -60.23 41.30
C ASP A 722 -26.62 -59.00 41.54
N THR A 723 -26.18 -58.37 40.46
CA THR A 723 -25.79 -56.95 40.47
C THR A 723 -25.87 -56.41 39.04
N PRO A 724 -26.62 -55.32 38.78
CA PRO A 724 -26.74 -54.80 37.42
C PRO A 724 -25.43 -54.14 36.99
N ALA A 725 -24.68 -54.81 36.11
CA ALA A 725 -23.49 -54.24 35.48
C ALA A 725 -23.85 -52.92 34.76
N PRO A 726 -23.00 -51.88 34.86
CA PRO A 726 -23.32 -50.59 34.27
C PRO A 726 -23.44 -50.70 32.75
N ARG A 727 -24.53 -50.17 32.19
CA ARG A 727 -24.73 -50.11 30.73
C ARG A 727 -23.53 -49.40 30.09
N GLY A 728 -22.74 -50.16 29.33
CA GLY A 728 -21.61 -49.60 28.58
C GLY A 728 -22.10 -48.49 27.66
N ARG A 729 -21.41 -47.34 27.67
CA ARG A 729 -21.71 -46.23 26.75
C ARG A 729 -21.63 -46.73 25.32
N THR A 730 -22.76 -46.72 24.61
CA THR A 730 -22.80 -46.93 23.16
C THR A 730 -21.87 -45.90 22.50
N LYS A 731 -20.86 -46.40 21.78
CA LYS A 731 -19.88 -45.54 21.12
C LYS A 731 -20.57 -44.80 19.98
N GLY A 732 -20.80 -43.49 20.15
CA GLY A 732 -21.32 -42.64 19.09
C GLY A 732 -20.36 -42.54 17.90
N ILE A 733 -20.91 -42.33 16.69
CA ILE A 733 -20.13 -42.12 15.47
C ILE A 733 -19.50 -40.73 15.53
N ALA A 734 -18.16 -40.64 15.47
CA ALA A 734 -17.46 -39.37 15.51
C ALA A 734 -17.27 -38.81 14.09
N ARG A 735 -17.38 -37.48 13.91
CA ARG A 735 -17.12 -36.80 12.62
C ARG A 735 -15.74 -37.13 12.02
N ARG A 736 -14.73 -37.41 12.86
CA ARG A 736 -13.39 -37.88 12.42
C ARG A 736 -13.41 -39.24 11.72
N ASP A 737 -14.33 -40.13 12.06
CA ASP A 737 -14.44 -41.45 11.44
C ASP A 737 -15.26 -41.37 10.14
N ILE A 738 -16.28 -40.50 10.07
CA ILE A 738 -16.96 -40.13 8.82
C ILE A 738 -15.96 -39.56 7.80
N GLN A 739 -15.09 -38.64 8.22
CA GLN A 739 -14.06 -38.06 7.35
C GLN A 739 -13.08 -39.10 6.79
N LYS A 740 -12.65 -40.08 7.59
CA LYS A 740 -11.78 -41.18 7.09
C LYS A 740 -12.49 -41.98 6.00
N ARG A 741 -13.78 -42.29 6.19
CA ARG A 741 -14.60 -42.96 5.17
C ARG A 741 -14.73 -42.11 3.90
N ALA A 742 -14.89 -40.79 4.04
CA ALA A 742 -14.95 -39.85 2.94
C ALA A 742 -13.63 -39.74 2.14
N ASP A 743 -12.47 -39.57 2.80
CA ASP A 743 -11.17 -39.61 2.12
C ASP A 743 -10.94 -40.99 1.47
N THR A 744 -11.26 -42.11 2.14
CA THR A 744 -11.12 -43.46 1.55
C THR A 744 -11.93 -43.61 0.28
N ILE A 745 -13.24 -43.36 0.30
CA ILE A 745 -14.09 -43.60 -0.87
C ILE A 745 -13.74 -42.67 -2.04
N VAL A 746 -13.34 -41.42 -1.78
CA VAL A 746 -12.85 -40.51 -2.83
C VAL A 746 -11.58 -41.05 -3.47
N ASN A 747 -10.58 -41.47 -2.68
CA ASN A 747 -9.33 -42.01 -3.21
C ASN A 747 -9.46 -43.40 -3.86
N THR A 748 -10.51 -44.16 -3.55
CA THR A 748 -10.79 -45.48 -4.18
C THR A 748 -11.68 -45.39 -5.41
N LYS A 749 -12.63 -44.44 -5.48
CA LYS A 749 -13.64 -44.37 -6.56
C LYS A 749 -13.38 -43.29 -7.60
N LEU A 750 -12.62 -42.24 -7.28
CA LEU A 750 -12.16 -41.26 -8.26
C LEU A 750 -10.70 -41.50 -8.65
N ALA A 751 -10.42 -41.44 -9.95
CA ALA A 751 -9.05 -41.39 -10.43
C ALA A 751 -8.33 -40.12 -9.91
N PRO A 752 -7.02 -40.18 -9.62
CA PRO A 752 -6.23 -39.00 -9.30
C PRO A 752 -6.36 -37.96 -10.41
N ARG A 753 -6.76 -36.73 -10.04
CA ARG A 753 -6.88 -35.62 -10.98
C ARG A 753 -5.49 -35.33 -11.54
N ALA A 754 -5.30 -35.53 -12.85
CA ALA A 754 -4.02 -35.29 -13.51
C ALA A 754 -3.52 -33.87 -13.20
N VAL A 755 -2.31 -33.76 -12.66
CA VAL A 755 -1.71 -32.45 -12.38
C VAL A 755 -1.57 -31.73 -13.71
N ALA A 756 -2.29 -30.63 -13.88
CA ALA A 756 -2.24 -29.85 -15.10
C ALA A 756 -0.82 -29.32 -15.31
N SER A 757 -0.09 -29.96 -16.24
CA SER A 757 1.27 -29.57 -16.62
C SER A 757 1.31 -28.08 -16.94
N LYS A 758 2.41 -27.41 -16.55
CA LYS A 758 2.64 -26.02 -16.93
C LYS A 758 2.47 -25.91 -18.44
N ILE A 759 1.54 -25.07 -18.89
CA ILE A 759 1.42 -24.71 -20.31
C ILE A 759 2.66 -23.88 -20.66
N THR A 760 3.68 -24.55 -21.19
CA THR A 760 4.70 -23.92 -22.01
C THR A 760 4.02 -23.40 -23.27
N ALA A 761 4.21 -22.12 -23.60
CA ALA A 761 3.73 -21.59 -24.87
C ALA A 761 4.55 -22.21 -26.01
N THR A 762 3.88 -22.88 -26.94
CA THR A 762 4.43 -23.39 -28.20
C THR A 762 3.55 -22.87 -29.32
N GLY A 763 4.06 -21.91 -30.10
CA GLY A 763 3.28 -21.17 -31.08
C GLY A 763 4.09 -20.21 -31.95
N GLU A 764 5.39 -20.46 -32.11
CA GLU A 764 6.14 -19.84 -33.20
C GLU A 764 5.78 -20.55 -34.50
N THR A 765 5.53 -19.79 -35.56
CA THR A 765 5.15 -20.32 -36.88
C THR A 765 6.34 -20.17 -37.82
N GLU A 766 6.77 -21.26 -38.47
CA GLU A 766 7.87 -21.21 -39.42
C GLU A 766 7.57 -20.27 -40.61
N PRO A 767 8.49 -19.38 -41.01
CA PRO A 767 8.39 -18.67 -42.28
C PRO A 767 8.73 -19.63 -43.45
N PRO A 768 8.05 -19.52 -44.61
CA PRO A 768 8.27 -20.41 -45.74
C PRO A 768 9.64 -20.18 -46.41
N ALA A 769 10.25 -21.27 -46.88
CA ALA A 769 11.59 -21.24 -47.46
C ALA A 769 11.65 -20.53 -48.83
N THR A 770 12.80 -19.90 -49.10
CA THR A 770 13.21 -19.40 -50.44
C THR A 770 14.56 -20.02 -50.84
N PRO A 771 14.79 -20.38 -52.12
CA PRO A 771 15.88 -21.29 -52.47
C PRO A 771 17.23 -20.64 -52.85
N GLN A 772 18.31 -21.36 -52.50
CA GLN A 772 19.62 -21.45 -53.18
C GLN A 772 20.34 -20.17 -53.66
N GLY A 773 21.48 -19.85 -53.01
CA GLY A 773 22.46 -18.85 -53.46
C GLY A 773 23.91 -19.27 -53.15
N VAL A 774 24.60 -19.81 -54.15
CA VAL A 774 25.97 -20.39 -54.16
C VAL A 774 27.06 -19.54 -53.50
N GLY A 775 27.99 -20.15 -52.72
CA GLY A 775 29.31 -19.55 -52.42
C GLY A 775 30.17 -20.22 -51.33
N SER A 776 31.42 -20.59 -51.66
CA SER A 776 32.54 -21.07 -50.82
C SER A 776 32.68 -20.36 -49.44
N THR A 777 32.98 -21.05 -48.31
CA THR A 777 34.29 -21.63 -47.90
C THR A 777 35.48 -20.64 -48.04
N THR A 778 36.38 -20.42 -47.06
CA THR A 778 37.04 -21.32 -46.08
C THR A 778 37.53 -20.59 -44.80
N ALA A 779 37.88 -21.38 -43.76
CA ALA A 779 38.95 -21.24 -42.75
C ALA A 779 39.27 -19.89 -42.02
N GLY A 780 39.52 -19.98 -40.70
CA GLY A 780 40.33 -19.04 -39.92
C GLY A 780 41.85 -19.39 -39.95
N PRO A 781 42.68 -19.10 -38.92
CA PRO A 781 42.33 -18.70 -37.54
C PRO A 781 43.20 -17.59 -36.88
N SER A 782 42.85 -17.25 -35.63
CA SER A 782 43.74 -16.84 -34.51
C SER A 782 44.88 -15.80 -34.72
N SER A 783 44.77 -14.65 -34.05
CA SER A 783 45.72 -14.25 -32.98
C SER A 783 45.40 -12.86 -32.38
N ALA A 784 46.01 -12.55 -31.23
CA ALA A 784 46.04 -11.26 -30.54
C ALA A 784 47.47 -11.09 -29.93
N PRO A 785 47.86 -10.01 -29.22
CA PRO A 785 47.14 -8.76 -28.87
C PRO A 785 47.99 -7.46 -29.06
N ARG A 786 47.52 -6.34 -28.50
CA ARG A 786 48.21 -5.04 -28.23
C ARG A 786 48.50 -4.11 -29.42
N GLY A 787 48.22 -2.81 -29.20
CA GLY A 787 48.69 -1.70 -30.03
C GLY A 787 47.96 -0.40 -29.67
N SER A 788 48.67 0.62 -29.19
CA SER A 788 48.10 1.91 -28.79
C SER A 788 48.45 3.04 -29.78
N ALA A 789 47.51 3.95 -30.06
CA ALA A 789 47.66 5.41 -29.84
C ALA A 789 46.74 6.29 -30.72
N LYS A 790 46.52 7.52 -30.20
CA LYS A 790 46.14 8.79 -30.85
C LYS A 790 44.71 9.01 -31.38
N GLN A 791 44.20 10.18 -30.97
CA GLN A 791 43.05 10.89 -31.53
C GLN A 791 43.41 11.55 -32.87
N VAL A 792 42.41 11.74 -33.74
CA VAL A 792 42.18 13.01 -34.45
C VAL A 792 40.67 13.31 -34.39
N SER A 793 40.31 14.59 -34.38
CA SER A 793 38.94 15.11 -34.28
C SER A 793 38.20 15.16 -35.61
N ALA A 794 36.87 14.99 -35.60
CA ALA A 794 35.95 15.96 -36.22
C ALA A 794 34.49 15.77 -35.75
N THR A 795 33.78 16.89 -35.73
CA THR A 795 32.34 17.08 -35.51
C THR A 795 31.40 16.15 -36.30
N GLY A 796 30.34 15.65 -35.66
CA GLY A 796 29.18 15.05 -36.30
C GLY A 796 27.95 15.13 -35.39
N ASP A 797 26.88 15.77 -35.86
CA ASP A 797 25.59 15.85 -35.16
C ASP A 797 24.72 14.62 -35.50
N GLY A 798 23.76 14.28 -34.65
CA GLY A 798 22.83 13.17 -34.86
C GLY A 798 22.63 12.27 -33.63
N SER A 799 21.76 12.69 -32.71
CA SER A 799 21.17 11.77 -31.71
C SER A 799 20.14 10.89 -32.40
N ALA A 800 20.52 9.66 -32.76
CA ALA A 800 19.62 8.67 -33.36
C ALA A 800 19.02 7.74 -32.30
N ASP A 801 17.71 7.49 -32.42
CA ASP A 801 16.99 6.53 -31.58
C ASP A 801 17.58 5.12 -31.67
N GLN A 802 17.83 4.49 -30.51
CA GLN A 802 17.56 3.06 -30.35
C GLN A 802 16.38 2.91 -29.41
N ARG A 803 15.23 2.58 -30.00
CA ARG A 803 14.06 2.09 -29.28
C ARG A 803 14.16 0.57 -29.26
N ASP A 804 14.24 -0.02 -28.08
CA ASP A 804 13.69 -1.36 -27.92
C ASP A 804 12.16 -1.24 -27.90
N GLU A 805 11.50 -2.13 -28.62
CA GLU A 805 10.04 -2.16 -28.76
C GLU A 805 9.38 -2.97 -27.62
N ASN A 806 8.07 -3.14 -27.71
CA ASN A 806 7.19 -3.91 -26.82
C ASN A 806 6.94 -3.30 -25.42
N ASP A 807 5.70 -3.18 -24.96
CA ASP A 807 4.42 -3.32 -25.69
C ASP A 807 3.30 -2.59 -24.92
N THR A 808 2.09 -2.66 -25.47
CA THR A 808 0.80 -2.76 -24.75
C THR A 808 0.92 -3.33 -23.32
N ALA A 809 0.16 -2.87 -22.31
CA ALA A 809 -0.98 -1.95 -22.33
C ALA A 809 -1.24 -1.43 -20.89
N ASP A 810 -2.42 -1.71 -20.33
CA ASP A 810 -2.96 -1.32 -19.01
C ASP A 810 -3.51 0.20 -18.63
N GLU A 811 -4.79 0.77 -18.42
CA GLU A 811 -6.34 0.52 -18.56
C GLU A 811 -7.42 0.17 -17.42
N THR A 812 -7.92 1.11 -16.60
CA THR A 812 -9.18 1.30 -15.79
C THR A 812 -10.23 0.19 -15.33
N GLU A 813 -10.12 -0.37 -14.09
CA GLU A 813 -11.17 -1.11 -13.25
C GLU A 813 -12.39 -0.35 -12.57
N LEU A 814 -12.69 -0.30 -11.25
CA LEU A 814 -13.62 0.63 -10.45
C LEU A 814 -14.06 0.00 -9.11
N SER A 815 -14.27 0.70 -7.98
CA SER A 815 -15.63 1.13 -7.51
C SER A 815 -15.60 1.75 -6.10
N GLU A 816 -16.58 2.61 -5.76
CA GLU A 816 -16.66 3.29 -4.45
C GLU A 816 -18.10 3.41 -3.93
N ASN A 817 -18.71 2.31 -3.48
CA ASN A 817 -19.92 2.35 -2.63
C ASN A 817 -19.48 2.39 -1.16
N GLU A 818 -19.89 3.44 -0.42
CA GLU A 818 -19.43 3.69 0.96
C GLU A 818 -20.18 4.84 1.68
N ASP A 819 -21.43 5.13 1.27
CA ASP A 819 -22.17 6.34 1.68
C ASP A 819 -23.65 6.00 2.00
N THR A 820 -23.89 4.83 2.64
CA THR A 820 -25.25 4.29 2.93
C THR A 820 -25.39 3.46 4.23
N LYS A 821 -24.34 3.33 5.07
CA LYS A 821 -24.45 2.74 6.43
C LYS A 821 -23.58 3.48 7.46
N LEU A 822 -24.09 4.62 7.93
CA LEU A 822 -23.80 5.22 9.23
C LEU A 822 -25.13 5.79 9.73
N GLY A 823 -25.64 5.28 10.86
CA GLY A 823 -26.96 5.67 11.38
C GLY A 823 -28.08 4.64 11.18
N ASP A 824 -27.86 3.37 11.56
CA ASP A 824 -28.92 2.53 12.10
C ASP A 824 -28.34 1.38 12.96
N GLU A 825 -28.96 1.09 14.10
CA GLU A 825 -28.64 -0.08 14.94
C GLU A 825 -29.71 -1.15 14.73
N GLY A 826 -29.32 -2.28 14.14
CA GLY A 826 -30.17 -3.48 14.15
C GLY A 826 -31.06 -3.73 12.94
N THR A 827 -30.50 -3.79 11.72
CA THR A 827 -31.04 -4.69 10.68
C THR A 827 -29.95 -5.49 9.96
N SER A 828 -29.99 -6.81 10.17
CA SER A 828 -29.34 -7.81 9.30
C SER A 828 -30.25 -8.09 8.12
N ALA A 829 -29.69 -8.11 6.90
CA ALA A 829 -30.43 -8.38 5.67
C ALA A 829 -29.54 -9.06 4.61
N LEU A 830 -28.95 -10.18 4.98
CA LEU A 830 -28.60 -11.25 4.03
C LEU A 830 -29.26 -12.51 4.58
N PHE A 831 -30.31 -12.99 3.89
CA PHE A 831 -31.19 -14.11 4.23
C PHE A 831 -32.16 -13.87 5.42
N PRO A 832 -33.50 -13.91 5.21
CA PRO A 832 -34.51 -13.92 6.28
C PRO A 832 -35.02 -15.34 6.64
N HIS A 833 -35.67 -15.46 7.81
CA HIS A 833 -36.42 -16.61 8.36
C HIS A 833 -35.68 -17.93 8.66
N VAL A 834 -35.47 -18.19 9.96
CA VAL A 834 -36.15 -19.26 10.71
C VAL A 834 -36.66 -18.63 12.03
N THR A 835 -37.72 -19.17 12.65
CA THR A 835 -38.48 -18.52 13.74
C THR A 835 -38.37 -19.23 15.11
N ASP A 836 -38.62 -18.44 16.15
CA ASP A 836 -39.17 -18.73 17.50
C ASP A 836 -38.48 -19.73 18.47
N ALA A 837 -38.11 -19.17 19.63
CA ALA A 837 -38.29 -19.76 20.97
C ALA A 837 -38.37 -18.60 22.00
N GLU A 838 -39.07 -18.81 23.13
CA GLU A 838 -39.54 -17.74 24.04
C GLU A 838 -38.67 -17.54 25.32
N GLU A 839 -39.12 -16.61 26.18
CA GLU A 839 -38.67 -16.32 27.57
C GLU A 839 -37.30 -15.61 27.75
N GLY A 840 -37.12 -14.65 28.66
CA GLY A 840 -38.08 -13.94 29.53
C GLY A 840 -37.44 -13.36 30.81
N GLY A 841 -37.82 -12.15 31.24
CA GLY A 841 -37.48 -11.60 32.57
C GLY A 841 -36.90 -10.17 32.58
N ASP A 842 -37.41 -9.33 33.50
CA ASP A 842 -37.01 -7.94 33.71
C ASP A 842 -35.67 -7.79 34.47
N TRP A 843 -34.92 -6.69 34.22
CA TRP A 843 -34.68 -5.56 35.15
C TRP A 843 -33.69 -4.53 34.57
#